data_AF-A0A938M851-F1
#
_entry.id   AF-A0A938M851-F1
#
_cell.length_a   1.000
_cell.length_b   1.000
_cell.length_c   1.000
_cell.angle_alpha   90.00
_cell.angle_beta   90.00
_cell.angle_gamma   90.00
#
_symmetry.space_group_name_H-M   'P 1'
#
loop_
_entity.id
_entity.type
_entity.pdbx_description
1 polymer ?
#
loop_
_entity_poly.entity_id
_entity_poly.type
_entity_poly.pdbx_seq_one_letter_code
_entity_poly.pdbx_strand_id
1 'polypeptide(L)'
;VCQCPQCRAADPIPDYATDRVLVWTNAIARAVKQRHPDKTLLSLGYGDTVKPPLRVKPESNVVVLYCPWFWNSRTSSAVSFDHPLNVVAMKELMGWLLTCPGRVGLYDYPGSFAYGAAQRVKLYARHGVRHIYFNGPSGDRLHWLAGRLIWHPFLDTEALHDEFVQAYYGPAAAPMGELFRLEQEAVERFSHHRRSAFMPTRAAEAPWWRDYYRRVRELMSQAETMADKADDATKARILAGVADAWQTMLLATHPQTGNSGLRSTPDVFKRDVQHYVDLSRRLLQLAERLRLASLAKGRQTAFADALGKLGLTPPAVKDASAGDPSKLFDQTVAHLDEWLTKPAATEATPKTVTLGFDAPGEAAKWLSDGTQPDLIRPAESATVTTPSGATLRGVRITARLSNLPVVPRGNIQTHVGRFYAERVFDPPLDADGCPFLEVHLHSTRDVPLTLYAGSLRADFFLHAGEQIIRLDLSNFDPAVAANWKRLESLAFDLWPQDNYYPYSPAADVALTVLSVTATNADPSPARLPHQGQALWLSQFRPNIPNRITVPAEHRDKLRRQKQTGSALDYDLSRSTEKFRTFTSHRGLSPMYAILADSAEQRAAEALQRYLQQAFGVRLPINPPGVSPGRDVGNVILVGQQSCRQAGWVADEELKYVGAGGFVAHAWQGRIALAGPDAAGTAAGVARYLEDHGVRFFAPGLVRVADMKDDFLHELYVLDPPWFSPRPDWDLWWMSETVTAAARLSPSDAPHALRLAEAIKNLARAGQRELPAPLLQDAQVSPLSRHVATRLLRDPFADSARMIREFPKPGDR
;
A
#
# COMPACT_ATOMS: atom_id res chain seq x y z
N VAL A 1 -15.04 38.12 -17.51
CA VAL A 1 -16.37 38.03 -18.19
C VAL A 1 -16.50 39.20 -19.17
N CYS A 2 -17.43 39.19 -20.13
CA CYS A 2 -17.65 40.35 -21.03
C CYS A 2 -18.09 41.59 -20.24
N GLN A 3 -17.54 42.76 -20.56
CA GLN A 3 -17.69 44.02 -19.81
C GLN A 3 -18.46 45.12 -20.58
N CYS A 4 -19.11 44.80 -21.70
CA CYS A 4 -19.89 45.78 -22.45
C CYS A 4 -21.12 46.28 -21.65
N PRO A 5 -21.69 47.46 -21.97
CA PRO A 5 -22.80 48.04 -21.21
C PRO A 5 -24.01 47.11 -21.07
N GLN A 6 -24.38 46.40 -22.14
CA GLN A 6 -25.47 45.42 -22.14
C GLN A 6 -25.20 44.24 -21.18
N CYS A 7 -23.97 43.72 -21.17
CA CYS A 7 -23.58 42.68 -20.22
C CYS A 7 -23.63 43.21 -18.78
N ARG A 8 -23.10 44.40 -18.50
CA ARG A 8 -23.11 44.99 -17.14
C ARG A 8 -24.53 45.24 -16.64
N ALA A 9 -25.43 45.71 -17.50
CA ALA A 9 -26.85 45.90 -17.17
C ALA A 9 -27.62 44.58 -16.89
N ALA A 10 -27.04 43.42 -17.22
CA ALA A 10 -27.61 42.11 -16.92
C ALA A 10 -27.16 41.53 -15.57
N ASP A 11 -26.14 42.08 -14.91
CA ASP A 11 -25.75 41.68 -13.55
C ASP A 11 -26.79 42.17 -12.52
N PRO A 12 -27.05 41.44 -11.42
CA PRO A 12 -28.10 41.80 -10.45
C PRO A 12 -27.75 43.08 -9.65
N ILE A 13 -26.46 43.28 -9.38
CA ILE A 13 -25.84 44.46 -8.78
C ILE A 13 -24.41 44.58 -9.38
N PRO A 14 -23.75 45.75 -9.28
CA PRO A 14 -22.37 45.90 -9.74
C PRO A 14 -21.41 44.84 -9.17
N ASP A 15 -20.42 44.45 -9.96
CA ASP A 15 -19.35 43.49 -9.61
C ASP A 15 -19.87 42.13 -9.08
N TYR A 16 -20.91 41.62 -9.74
CA TYR A 16 -21.63 40.40 -9.37
C TYR A 16 -21.93 39.51 -10.60
N ALA A 17 -20.88 39.01 -11.24
CA ALA A 17 -20.99 38.39 -12.57
C ALA A 17 -21.66 36.99 -12.60
N THR A 18 -21.90 36.37 -11.44
CA THR A 18 -22.31 34.95 -11.31
C THR A 18 -23.58 34.62 -12.09
N ASP A 19 -24.66 35.38 -11.88
CA ASP A 19 -25.95 35.13 -12.54
C ASP A 19 -25.85 35.17 -14.07
N ARG A 20 -25.13 36.16 -14.63
CA ARG A 20 -24.92 36.29 -16.08
C ARG A 20 -24.13 35.13 -16.65
N VAL A 21 -23.11 34.64 -15.92
CA VAL A 21 -22.35 33.45 -16.32
C VAL A 21 -23.24 32.20 -16.27
N LEU A 22 -24.07 32.05 -15.23
CA LEU A 22 -25.01 30.92 -15.14
C LEU A 22 -26.10 30.95 -16.21
N VAL A 23 -26.61 32.11 -16.65
CA VAL A 23 -27.52 32.19 -17.81
C VAL A 23 -26.89 31.56 -19.05
N TRP A 24 -25.62 31.88 -19.33
CA TRP A 24 -24.86 31.34 -20.46
C TRP A 24 -24.55 29.84 -20.29
N THR A 25 -24.04 29.42 -19.12
CA THR A 25 -23.78 28.02 -18.80
C THR A 25 -25.06 27.17 -18.91
N ASN A 26 -26.20 27.67 -18.42
CA ASN A 26 -27.48 26.97 -18.46
C ASN A 26 -28.02 26.80 -19.89
N ALA A 27 -27.83 27.79 -20.77
CA ALA A 27 -28.19 27.66 -22.19
C ALA A 27 -27.42 26.53 -22.87
N ILE A 28 -26.10 26.44 -22.61
CA ILE A 28 -25.25 25.34 -23.10
C ILE A 28 -25.68 24.00 -22.47
N ALA A 29 -25.93 23.97 -21.16
CA ALA A 29 -26.29 22.76 -20.43
C ALA A 29 -27.57 22.09 -20.97
N ARG A 30 -28.60 22.89 -21.30
CA ARG A 30 -29.82 22.42 -21.95
C ARG A 30 -29.55 21.81 -23.33
N ALA A 31 -28.76 22.49 -24.17
CA ALA A 31 -28.42 22.02 -25.51
C ALA A 31 -27.55 20.75 -25.51
N VAL A 32 -26.67 20.60 -24.51
CA VAL A 32 -25.91 19.36 -24.27
C VAL A 32 -26.85 18.25 -23.78
N LYS A 33 -27.71 18.50 -22.80
CA LYS A 33 -28.63 17.52 -22.21
C LYS A 33 -29.59 16.88 -23.24
N GLN A 34 -29.92 17.60 -24.31
CA GLN A 34 -30.73 17.08 -25.43
C GLN A 34 -30.03 15.98 -26.25
N ARG A 35 -28.69 15.95 -26.29
CA ARG A 35 -27.90 14.97 -27.06
C ARG A 35 -27.11 13.99 -26.18
N HIS A 36 -26.73 14.44 -24.99
CA HIS A 36 -25.86 13.76 -24.04
C HIS A 36 -26.45 13.93 -22.62
N PRO A 37 -27.63 13.32 -22.34
CA PRO A 37 -28.36 13.51 -21.08
C PRO A 37 -27.61 12.95 -19.85
N ASP A 38 -26.62 12.10 -20.08
CA ASP A 38 -25.71 11.50 -19.10
C ASP A 38 -24.54 12.41 -18.69
N LYS A 39 -24.27 13.49 -19.45
CA LYS A 39 -23.09 14.34 -19.21
C LYS A 39 -23.40 15.55 -18.32
N THR A 40 -22.61 15.69 -17.27
CA THR A 40 -22.56 16.86 -16.39
C THR A 40 -21.49 17.84 -16.88
N LEU A 41 -21.82 19.13 -16.92
CA LEU A 41 -20.91 20.23 -17.23
C LEU A 41 -20.33 20.83 -15.95
N LEU A 42 -19.02 21.10 -15.97
CA LEU A 42 -18.34 21.86 -14.92
C LEU A 42 -18.28 23.35 -15.32
N SER A 43 -18.59 24.23 -14.37
CA SER A 43 -18.38 25.68 -14.46
C SER A 43 -17.53 26.15 -13.29
N LEU A 44 -16.87 27.31 -13.39
CA LEU A 44 -15.94 27.81 -12.37
C LEU A 44 -16.48 29.06 -11.70
N GLY A 45 -16.69 29.01 -10.39
CA GLY A 45 -16.94 30.17 -9.52
C GLY A 45 -15.62 30.82 -9.13
N TYR A 46 -15.00 31.54 -10.07
CA TYR A 46 -13.67 32.16 -9.94
C TYR A 46 -13.69 33.66 -10.25
N GLY A 47 -12.72 34.42 -9.73
CA GLY A 47 -12.64 35.87 -9.91
C GLY A 47 -13.94 36.56 -9.49
N ASP A 48 -14.56 37.30 -10.41
CA ASP A 48 -15.83 38.04 -10.24
C ASP A 48 -17.07 37.16 -9.97
N THR A 49 -16.92 35.83 -9.96
CA THR A 49 -18.01 34.83 -9.84
C THR A 49 -17.91 33.93 -8.60
N VAL A 50 -17.05 34.26 -7.62
CA VAL A 50 -16.96 33.50 -6.35
C VAL A 50 -18.20 33.60 -5.47
N LYS A 51 -19.03 34.63 -5.65
CA LYS A 51 -20.26 34.85 -4.88
C LYS A 51 -21.40 33.97 -5.44
N PRO A 52 -22.28 33.38 -4.59
CA PRO A 52 -23.43 32.58 -5.05
C PRO A 52 -24.41 33.42 -5.87
N PRO A 53 -25.24 32.83 -6.77
CA PRO A 53 -26.18 33.60 -7.58
C PRO A 53 -27.35 34.16 -6.78
N LEU A 54 -27.90 35.30 -7.23
CA LEU A 54 -29.02 35.97 -6.56
C LEU A 54 -30.39 35.70 -7.22
N ARG A 55 -30.42 35.24 -8.48
CA ARG A 55 -31.64 34.99 -9.27
C ARG A 55 -31.61 33.65 -10.00
N VAL A 56 -30.45 33.25 -10.53
CA VAL A 56 -30.33 32.13 -11.49
C VAL A 56 -29.57 30.95 -10.88
N LYS A 57 -30.26 29.83 -10.66
CA LYS A 57 -29.63 28.58 -10.21
C LYS A 57 -29.00 27.81 -11.39
N PRO A 58 -27.93 27.02 -11.18
CA PRO A 58 -27.35 26.15 -12.20
C PRO A 58 -28.33 25.03 -12.62
N GLU A 59 -28.26 24.63 -13.89
CA GLU A 59 -29.09 23.56 -14.47
C GLU A 59 -28.88 22.17 -13.86
N SER A 60 -29.82 21.26 -14.12
CA SER A 60 -29.84 19.91 -13.51
C SER A 60 -28.66 19.01 -13.92
N ASN A 61 -27.85 19.41 -14.89
CA ASN A 61 -26.60 18.77 -15.33
C ASN A 61 -25.41 19.74 -15.29
N VAL A 62 -25.45 20.74 -14.40
CA VAL A 62 -24.32 21.64 -14.13
C VAL A 62 -23.83 21.45 -12.68
N VAL A 63 -22.52 21.53 -12.49
CA VAL A 63 -21.84 21.68 -11.20
C VAL A 63 -20.91 22.88 -11.28
N VAL A 64 -20.97 23.77 -10.28
CA VAL A 64 -20.04 24.89 -10.14
C VAL A 64 -18.92 24.48 -9.20
N LEU A 65 -17.69 24.36 -9.70
CA LEU A 65 -16.51 24.29 -8.85
C LEU A 65 -16.24 25.69 -8.31
N TYR A 66 -16.38 25.87 -7.01
CA TYR A 66 -16.01 27.10 -6.32
C TYR A 66 -14.49 27.19 -6.23
N CYS A 67 -13.92 28.33 -6.64
CA CYS A 67 -12.48 28.56 -6.77
C CYS A 67 -12.00 29.65 -5.77
N PRO A 68 -11.99 29.36 -4.45
CA PRO A 68 -11.56 30.31 -3.43
C PRO A 68 -10.07 30.64 -3.57
N TRP A 69 -9.71 31.91 -3.49
CA TRP A 69 -8.31 32.34 -3.64
C TRP A 69 -8.00 33.59 -2.79
N PHE A 70 -6.71 33.93 -2.64
CA PHE A 70 -6.27 34.84 -1.58
C PHE A 70 -6.60 36.32 -1.83
N TRP A 71 -6.82 36.75 -3.07
CA TRP A 71 -7.13 38.17 -3.38
C TRP A 71 -8.63 38.48 -3.44
N ASN A 72 -9.50 37.49 -3.65
CA ASN A 72 -10.96 37.64 -3.67
C ASN A 72 -11.60 37.05 -2.41
N SER A 73 -11.55 35.73 -2.24
CA SER A 73 -12.15 35.01 -1.10
C SER A 73 -11.29 35.06 0.17
N ARG A 74 -10.11 35.71 0.11
CA ARG A 74 -9.14 35.88 1.21
C ARG A 74 -8.68 34.57 1.87
N THR A 75 -8.67 33.48 1.12
CA THR A 75 -8.34 32.15 1.66
C THR A 75 -6.84 31.95 1.88
N SER A 76 -6.49 31.19 2.92
CA SER A 76 -5.20 30.53 3.13
C SER A 76 -5.35 29.01 3.00
N SER A 77 -4.48 28.39 2.21
CA SER A 77 -4.43 26.95 1.98
C SER A 77 -3.79 26.15 3.12
N ALA A 78 -3.28 26.83 4.15
CA ALA A 78 -2.60 26.19 5.28
C ALA A 78 -3.57 25.48 6.26
N VAL A 79 -4.85 25.85 6.26
CA VAL A 79 -5.86 25.45 7.25
C VAL A 79 -7.24 25.17 6.62
N SER A 80 -8.15 24.61 7.41
CA SER A 80 -9.57 24.46 7.08
C SER A 80 -10.33 25.79 6.90
N PHE A 81 -11.56 25.76 6.37
CA PHE A 81 -12.35 26.97 6.09
C PHE A 81 -13.13 27.50 7.31
N ASP A 82 -13.46 26.66 8.27
CA ASP A 82 -13.98 27.04 9.59
C ASP A 82 -12.93 27.77 10.47
N HIS A 83 -11.65 27.76 10.08
CA HIS A 83 -10.61 28.54 10.73
C HIS A 83 -10.75 30.05 10.43
N PRO A 84 -10.58 30.99 11.40
CA PRO A 84 -10.92 32.41 11.25
C PRO A 84 -10.30 33.15 10.06
N LEU A 85 -9.14 32.72 9.56
CA LEU A 85 -8.48 33.30 8.38
C LEU A 85 -9.34 33.14 7.11
N ASN A 86 -10.12 32.07 7.04
CA ASN A 86 -10.90 31.67 5.87
C ASN A 86 -12.38 32.08 5.97
N VAL A 87 -12.75 32.93 6.93
CA VAL A 87 -14.15 33.33 7.20
C VAL A 87 -14.90 33.89 5.99
N VAL A 88 -14.21 34.59 5.07
CA VAL A 88 -14.78 35.07 3.80
C VAL A 88 -15.06 33.90 2.87
N ALA A 89 -14.05 33.05 2.62
CA ALA A 89 -14.19 31.88 1.77
C ALA A 89 -15.24 30.88 2.29
N MET A 90 -15.39 30.76 3.61
CA MET A 90 -16.42 29.94 4.27
C MET A 90 -17.82 30.54 4.13
N LYS A 91 -17.98 31.86 4.25
CA LYS A 91 -19.26 32.54 4.00
C LYS A 91 -19.71 32.38 2.54
N GLU A 92 -18.79 32.52 1.60
CA GLU A 92 -19.06 32.30 0.16
C GLU A 92 -19.44 30.83 -0.11
N LEU A 93 -18.71 29.86 0.46
CA LEU A 93 -19.02 28.44 0.37
C LEU A 93 -20.41 28.08 0.95
N MET A 94 -20.72 28.52 2.17
CA MET A 94 -22.02 28.28 2.81
C MET A 94 -23.15 28.92 1.99
N GLY A 95 -22.94 30.12 1.46
CA GLY A 95 -23.88 30.77 0.56
C GLY A 95 -24.16 29.97 -0.71
N TRP A 96 -23.12 29.39 -1.33
CA TRP A 96 -23.26 28.48 -2.47
C TRP A 96 -24.02 27.20 -2.12
N LEU A 97 -23.69 26.54 -1.00
CA LEU A 97 -24.31 25.28 -0.61
C LEU A 97 -25.78 25.44 -0.21
N LEU A 98 -26.14 26.54 0.47
CA LEU A 98 -27.54 26.85 0.82
C LEU A 98 -28.37 27.25 -0.41
N THR A 99 -27.79 28.01 -1.34
CA THR A 99 -28.50 28.48 -2.54
C THR A 99 -28.63 27.38 -3.60
N CYS A 100 -27.60 26.57 -3.77
CA CYS A 100 -27.43 25.59 -4.83
C CYS A 100 -27.01 24.20 -4.28
N PRO A 101 -27.81 23.58 -3.39
CA PRO A 101 -27.47 22.28 -2.80
C PRO A 101 -27.28 21.20 -3.87
N GLY A 102 -26.25 20.36 -3.71
CA GLY A 102 -25.90 19.32 -4.68
C GLY A 102 -25.39 19.83 -6.04
N ARG A 103 -25.09 21.12 -6.18
CA ARG A 103 -24.62 21.75 -7.43
C ARG A 103 -23.24 22.41 -7.31
N VAL A 104 -22.56 22.18 -6.19
CA VAL A 104 -21.31 22.85 -5.82
C VAL A 104 -20.21 21.81 -5.64
N GLY A 105 -19.05 22.11 -6.20
CA GLY A 105 -17.80 21.41 -5.96
C GLY A 105 -16.70 22.39 -5.53
N LEU A 106 -15.49 21.87 -5.39
CA LEU A 106 -14.31 22.66 -5.01
C LEU A 106 -13.23 22.60 -6.10
N TYR A 107 -12.57 23.74 -6.31
CA TYR A 107 -11.28 23.87 -6.99
C TYR A 107 -10.29 24.43 -5.96
N ASP A 108 -9.57 23.54 -5.27
CA ASP A 108 -8.64 23.89 -4.19
C ASP A 108 -7.21 24.12 -4.70
N TYR A 109 -6.42 24.87 -3.95
CA TYR A 109 -5.05 25.24 -4.30
C TYR A 109 -4.11 24.88 -3.13
N PRO A 110 -3.81 23.59 -2.89
CA PRO A 110 -3.26 23.14 -1.61
C PRO A 110 -1.77 23.45 -1.43
N GLY A 111 -1.00 23.62 -2.51
CA GLY A 111 0.45 23.77 -2.45
C GLY A 111 1.10 22.54 -1.82
N SER A 112 1.87 22.73 -0.73
CA SER A 112 2.46 21.67 0.10
C SER A 112 1.72 21.45 1.43
N PHE A 113 0.65 22.18 1.73
CA PHE A 113 -0.04 22.15 3.03
C PHE A 113 -0.92 20.90 3.20
N ALA A 114 -0.30 19.75 3.47
CA ALA A 114 -0.97 18.45 3.48
C ALA A 114 -2.07 18.35 4.56
N TYR A 115 -1.80 18.84 5.78
CA TYR A 115 -2.80 18.89 6.85
C TYR A 115 -3.95 19.85 6.52
N GLY A 116 -3.67 21.06 6.01
CA GLY A 116 -4.71 22.00 5.58
C GLY A 116 -5.61 21.41 4.49
N ALA A 117 -5.03 20.72 3.50
CA ALA A 117 -5.78 20.01 2.48
C ALA A 117 -6.65 18.88 3.07
N ALA A 118 -6.09 18.06 3.97
CA ALA A 118 -6.81 16.99 4.66
C ALA A 118 -8.00 17.51 5.49
N GLN A 119 -7.80 18.59 6.25
CA GLN A 119 -8.86 19.26 7.02
C GLN A 119 -9.96 19.80 6.10
N ARG A 120 -9.58 20.45 4.98
CA ARG A 120 -10.56 20.93 3.99
C ARG A 120 -11.36 19.77 3.41
N VAL A 121 -10.73 18.72 2.88
CA VAL A 121 -11.43 17.54 2.32
C VAL A 121 -12.47 16.98 3.31
N LYS A 122 -12.11 16.89 4.60
CA LYS A 122 -13.02 16.51 5.69
C LYS A 122 -14.20 17.47 5.87
N LEU A 123 -13.96 18.78 5.85
CA LEU A 123 -15.02 19.81 5.91
C LEU A 123 -15.98 19.72 4.71
N TYR A 124 -15.46 19.61 3.49
CA TYR A 124 -16.27 19.50 2.27
C TYR A 124 -17.14 18.24 2.28
N ALA A 125 -16.62 17.11 2.75
CA ALA A 125 -17.39 15.89 2.95
C ALA A 125 -18.51 16.04 4.01
N ARG A 126 -18.23 16.68 5.16
CA ARG A 126 -19.23 16.98 6.20
C ARG A 126 -20.39 17.84 5.68
N HIS A 127 -20.17 18.67 4.66
CA HIS A 127 -21.21 19.46 3.99
C HIS A 127 -21.79 18.79 2.73
N GLY A 128 -21.55 17.50 2.52
CA GLY A 128 -22.16 16.71 1.43
C GLY A 128 -21.60 17.01 0.04
N VAL A 129 -20.46 17.70 -0.09
CA VAL A 129 -19.83 17.99 -1.38
C VAL A 129 -19.22 16.71 -1.95
N ARG A 130 -19.51 16.44 -3.24
CA ARG A 130 -19.08 15.23 -3.96
C ARG A 130 -18.06 15.50 -5.08
N HIS A 131 -17.67 16.75 -5.33
CA HIS A 131 -16.80 17.15 -6.44
C HIS A 131 -15.61 17.97 -5.93
N ILE A 132 -14.38 17.58 -6.28
CA ILE A 132 -13.14 18.28 -5.91
C ILE A 132 -12.10 18.20 -7.02
N TYR A 133 -11.34 19.27 -7.20
CA TYR A 133 -10.15 19.37 -8.03
C TYR A 133 -9.03 20.06 -7.23
N PHE A 134 -7.79 19.60 -7.39
CA PHE A 134 -6.61 20.21 -6.77
C PHE A 134 -5.71 20.84 -7.84
N ASN A 135 -5.40 22.13 -7.69
CA ASN A 135 -4.52 22.86 -8.59
C ASN A 135 -3.18 23.19 -7.93
N GLY A 136 -2.08 22.77 -8.57
CA GLY A 136 -0.73 22.90 -8.01
C GLY A 136 -0.48 22.20 -6.66
N PRO A 137 -0.95 20.95 -6.41
CA PRO A 137 -0.43 20.16 -5.31
C PRO A 137 1.06 19.86 -5.50
N SER A 138 1.83 19.82 -4.41
CA SER A 138 3.28 19.58 -4.43
C SER A 138 3.73 18.75 -3.24
N GLY A 139 4.65 17.81 -3.48
CA GLY A 139 5.19 16.88 -2.48
C GLY A 139 4.35 15.60 -2.34
N ASP A 140 5.02 14.46 -2.26
CA ASP A 140 4.38 13.14 -2.29
C ASP A 140 3.51 12.88 -1.05
N ARG A 141 3.90 13.41 0.11
CA ARG A 141 3.12 13.38 1.36
C ARG A 141 1.71 13.96 1.18
N LEU A 142 1.59 15.03 0.38
CA LEU A 142 0.30 15.65 0.07
C LEU A 142 -0.50 14.82 -0.93
N HIS A 143 0.14 14.28 -1.97
CA HIS A 143 -0.54 13.43 -2.95
C HIS A 143 -1.09 12.14 -2.32
N TRP A 144 -0.35 11.52 -1.41
CA TRP A 144 -0.82 10.41 -0.59
C TRP A 144 -2.03 10.80 0.27
N LEU A 145 -1.86 11.79 1.17
CA LEU A 145 -2.92 12.17 2.11
C LEU A 145 -4.19 12.64 1.39
N ALA A 146 -4.06 13.45 0.34
CA ALA A 146 -5.18 13.86 -0.49
C ALA A 146 -5.81 12.68 -1.22
N GLY A 147 -5.01 11.79 -1.83
CA GLY A 147 -5.48 10.62 -2.57
C GLY A 147 -6.34 9.66 -1.72
N ARG A 148 -5.90 9.35 -0.50
CA ARG A 148 -6.66 8.52 0.45
C ARG A 148 -7.95 9.22 0.89
N LEU A 149 -7.90 10.52 1.19
CA LEU A 149 -9.04 11.28 1.71
C LEU A 149 -10.08 11.67 0.65
N ILE A 150 -9.72 11.78 -0.64
CA ILE A 150 -10.74 11.94 -1.71
C ILE A 150 -11.47 10.63 -2.04
N TRP A 151 -10.94 9.48 -1.60
CA TRP A 151 -11.72 8.25 -1.55
C TRP A 151 -12.60 8.21 -0.30
N HIS A 152 -11.97 8.14 0.88
CA HIS A 152 -12.66 8.03 2.16
C HIS A 152 -12.26 9.19 3.10
N PRO A 153 -13.01 10.31 3.11
CA PRO A 153 -12.61 11.53 3.80
C PRO A 153 -12.54 11.38 5.33
N PHE A 154 -13.17 10.35 5.89
CA PHE A 154 -13.20 10.13 7.34
C PHE A 154 -12.06 9.24 7.88
N LEU A 155 -11.06 8.88 7.05
CA LEU A 155 -9.84 8.24 7.55
C LEU A 155 -9.09 9.16 8.52
N ASP A 156 -8.36 8.58 9.47
CA ASP A 156 -7.48 9.33 10.36
C ASP A 156 -6.33 9.97 9.57
N THR A 157 -5.99 11.23 9.87
CA THR A 157 -4.94 11.97 9.15
C THR A 157 -3.55 11.75 9.75
N GLU A 158 -3.44 11.54 11.07
CA GLU A 158 -2.16 11.21 11.71
C GLU A 158 -1.77 9.77 11.37
N ALA A 159 -2.72 8.82 11.37
CA ALA A 159 -2.42 7.44 11.00
C ALA A 159 -1.92 7.33 9.54
N LEU A 160 -2.59 8.01 8.60
CA LEU A 160 -2.14 8.07 7.20
C LEU A 160 -0.83 8.86 7.02
N HIS A 161 -0.55 9.83 7.89
CA HIS A 161 0.70 10.57 7.90
C HIS A 161 1.86 9.67 8.32
N ASP A 162 1.71 8.96 9.44
CA ASP A 162 2.77 8.12 9.99
C ASP A 162 2.98 6.84 9.16
N GLU A 163 1.93 6.27 8.57
CA GLU A 163 2.04 5.21 7.56
C GLU A 163 2.89 5.67 6.37
N PHE A 164 2.64 6.87 5.84
CA PHE A 164 3.45 7.46 4.77
C PHE A 164 4.88 7.73 5.20
N VAL A 165 5.08 8.35 6.37
CA VAL A 165 6.41 8.77 6.84
C VAL A 165 7.29 7.55 7.12
N GLN A 166 6.74 6.52 7.77
CA GLN A 166 7.38 5.23 7.97
C GLN A 166 7.71 4.54 6.63
N ALA A 167 6.82 4.65 5.65
CA ALA A 167 7.01 4.05 4.34
C ALA A 167 8.07 4.75 3.48
N TYR A 168 8.06 6.08 3.47
CA TYR A 168 8.77 6.94 2.53
C TYR A 168 10.16 7.37 3.04
N TYR A 169 10.31 7.61 4.34
CA TYR A 169 11.57 8.01 4.98
C TYR A 169 12.27 6.87 5.73
N GLY A 170 11.62 5.71 5.91
CA GLY A 170 12.24 4.49 6.40
C GLY A 170 12.95 4.70 7.75
N PRO A 171 14.28 4.50 7.87
CA PRO A 171 15.02 4.77 9.10
C PRO A 171 14.80 6.18 9.66
N ALA A 172 14.69 7.20 8.80
CA ALA A 172 14.52 8.60 9.20
C ALA A 172 13.05 8.99 9.49
N ALA A 173 12.13 8.02 9.61
CA ALA A 173 10.71 8.29 9.81
C ALA A 173 10.42 9.12 11.07
N ALA A 174 11.01 8.77 12.22
CA ALA A 174 10.79 9.51 13.47
C ALA A 174 11.19 11.00 13.38
N PRO A 175 12.43 11.38 12.98
CA PRO A 175 12.80 12.79 12.88
C PRO A 175 12.04 13.54 11.76
N MET A 176 11.74 12.89 10.62
CA MET A 176 10.96 13.53 9.55
C MET A 176 9.49 13.74 9.94
N GLY A 177 8.88 12.81 10.67
CA GLY A 177 7.50 12.92 11.16
C GLY A 177 7.34 14.03 12.20
N GLU A 178 8.27 14.13 13.14
CA GLU A 178 8.35 15.22 14.10
C GLU A 178 8.56 16.57 13.40
N LEU A 179 9.45 16.65 12.39
CA LEU A 179 9.68 17.87 11.61
C LEU A 179 8.38 18.38 10.95
N PHE A 180 7.59 17.47 10.37
CA PHE A 180 6.30 17.80 9.77
C PHE A 180 5.20 18.17 10.78
N ARG A 181 5.28 17.71 12.02
CA ARG A 181 4.38 18.14 13.11
C ARG A 181 4.77 19.51 13.64
N LEU A 182 6.06 19.78 13.76
CA LEU A 182 6.59 21.09 14.13
C LEU A 182 6.23 22.17 13.09
N GLU A 183 6.33 21.85 11.80
CA GLU A 183 5.79 22.68 10.70
C GLU A 183 4.29 22.99 10.91
N GLN A 184 3.49 21.99 11.32
CA GLN A 184 2.06 22.17 11.56
C GLN A 184 1.78 23.03 12.80
N GLU A 185 2.54 22.88 13.89
CA GLU A 185 2.42 23.75 15.07
C GLU A 185 2.63 25.23 14.69
N ALA A 186 3.64 25.54 13.88
CA ALA A 186 3.88 26.91 13.42
C ALA A 186 2.71 27.48 12.58
N VAL A 187 2.10 26.65 11.72
CA VAL A 187 0.94 27.03 10.90
C VAL A 187 -0.24 27.40 11.78
N GLU A 188 -0.57 26.56 12.77
CA GLU A 188 -1.70 26.76 13.68
C GLU A 188 -1.45 27.94 14.62
N ARG A 189 -0.28 27.98 15.25
CA ARG A 189 0.11 28.97 16.27
C ARG A 189 0.27 30.38 15.73
N PHE A 190 0.71 30.55 14.47
CA PHE A 190 0.97 31.86 13.87
C PHE A 190 0.11 32.16 12.63
N SER A 191 -0.93 31.35 12.36
CA SER A 191 -2.06 31.70 11.47
C SER A 191 -1.63 32.27 10.10
N HIS A 192 -0.68 31.60 9.46
CA HIS A 192 0.07 32.17 8.34
C HIS A 192 -0.78 32.39 7.07
N HIS A 193 -0.66 33.61 6.53
CA HIS A 193 -1.38 34.13 5.35
C HIS A 193 -0.51 34.20 4.07
N ARG A 194 0.77 33.83 4.14
CA ARG A 194 1.77 34.14 3.10
C ARG A 194 2.16 32.93 2.26
N ARG A 195 2.59 33.20 1.02
CA ARG A 195 3.18 32.20 0.09
C ARG A 195 4.49 31.59 0.60
N SER A 196 5.20 32.27 1.50
CA SER A 196 6.23 31.66 2.33
C SER A 196 5.62 31.31 3.67
N ALA A 197 5.67 30.04 4.06
CA ALA A 197 5.52 29.66 5.44
C ALA A 197 6.74 30.14 6.27
N PHE A 198 6.64 30.00 7.59
CA PHE A 198 7.74 30.13 8.56
C PHE A 198 8.52 31.46 8.49
N MET A 199 7.81 32.57 8.73
CA MET A 199 8.44 33.89 8.90
C MET A 199 7.83 34.63 10.11
N PRO A 200 8.55 34.79 11.24
CA PRO A 200 8.13 35.68 12.32
C PRO A 200 7.90 37.11 11.80
N THR A 201 6.80 37.73 12.24
CA THR A 201 6.47 39.11 11.83
C THR A 201 6.48 40.09 13.01
N ARG A 202 6.59 39.61 14.25
CA ARG A 202 6.67 40.45 15.46
C ARG A 202 7.84 40.05 16.33
N ALA A 203 8.54 41.03 16.90
CA ALA A 203 9.72 40.79 17.74
C ALA A 203 9.42 39.90 18.99
N ALA A 204 8.19 39.98 19.52
CA ALA A 204 7.73 39.16 20.64
C ALA A 204 7.66 37.65 20.32
N GLU A 205 7.60 37.26 19.04
CA GLU A 205 7.52 35.86 18.60
C GLU A 205 8.90 35.19 18.56
N ALA A 206 9.98 35.99 18.54
CA ALA A 206 11.35 35.51 18.31
C ALA A 206 11.86 34.42 19.28
N PRO A 207 11.49 34.35 20.57
CA PRO A 207 11.92 33.25 21.45
C PRO A 207 11.42 31.88 20.96
N TRP A 208 10.13 31.76 20.58
CA TRP A 208 9.58 30.52 20.07
C TRP A 208 10.19 30.15 18.72
N TRP A 209 10.35 31.12 17.81
CA TRP A 209 10.97 30.83 16.51
C TRP A 209 12.45 30.42 16.60
N ARG A 210 13.20 30.90 17.60
CA ARG A 210 14.56 30.40 17.85
C ARG A 210 14.54 28.94 18.30
N ASP A 211 13.57 28.55 19.12
CA ASP A 211 13.42 27.17 19.57
C ASP A 211 12.95 26.23 18.44
N TYR A 212 12.00 26.70 17.62
CA TYR A 212 11.58 26.05 16.38
C TYR A 212 12.78 25.75 15.46
N TYR A 213 13.60 26.75 15.11
CA TYR A 213 14.74 26.52 14.21
C TYR A 213 15.89 25.73 14.84
N ARG A 214 16.05 25.74 16.17
CA ARG A 214 16.89 24.79 16.90
C ARG A 214 16.39 23.36 16.67
N ARG A 215 15.09 23.11 16.90
CA ARG A 215 14.48 21.79 16.77
C ARG A 215 14.46 21.28 15.32
N VAL A 216 14.13 22.13 14.34
CA VAL A 216 14.23 21.81 12.90
C VAL A 216 15.63 21.30 12.54
N ARG A 217 16.68 21.97 13.01
CA ARG A 217 18.09 21.57 12.80
C ARG A 217 18.43 20.21 13.44
N GLU A 218 18.00 19.98 14.68
CA GLU A 218 18.19 18.69 15.37
C GLU A 218 17.58 17.54 14.55
N LEU A 219 16.36 17.73 14.04
CA LEU A 219 15.62 16.72 13.31
C LEU A 219 16.20 16.47 11.91
N MET A 220 16.60 17.51 11.18
CA MET A 220 17.33 17.35 9.91
C MET A 220 18.64 16.56 10.10
N SER A 221 19.44 16.92 11.10
CA SER A 221 20.71 16.23 11.38
C SER A 221 20.52 14.76 11.77
N GLN A 222 19.46 14.44 12.51
CA GLN A 222 19.07 13.05 12.82
C GLN A 222 18.63 12.32 11.54
N ALA A 223 17.76 12.92 10.74
CA ALA A 223 17.25 12.34 9.50
C ALA A 223 18.39 12.02 8.51
N GLU A 224 19.36 12.91 8.34
CA GLU A 224 20.52 12.67 7.46
C GLU A 224 21.43 11.54 7.97
N THR A 225 21.68 11.49 9.28
CA THR A 225 22.43 10.37 9.90
C THR A 225 21.71 9.03 9.73
N MET A 226 20.37 9.04 9.76
CA MET A 226 19.55 7.85 9.49
C MET A 226 19.43 7.54 7.99
N ALA A 227 19.61 8.54 7.12
CA ALA A 227 19.69 8.33 5.66
C ALA A 227 20.90 7.51 5.25
N ASP A 228 22.04 7.63 5.94
CA ASP A 228 23.22 6.78 5.68
C ASP A 228 22.95 5.29 5.92
N LYS A 229 22.03 4.96 6.84
CA LYS A 229 21.57 3.58 7.13
C LYS A 229 20.51 3.06 6.13
N ALA A 230 20.11 3.87 5.15
CA ALA A 230 19.05 3.53 4.20
C ALA A 230 19.60 3.09 2.83
N ASP A 231 18.80 2.32 2.08
CA ASP A 231 19.03 2.08 0.65
C ASP A 231 19.10 3.40 -0.13
N ASP A 232 19.70 3.37 -1.32
CA ASP A 232 19.96 4.60 -2.09
C ASP A 232 18.68 5.36 -2.51
N ALA A 233 17.55 4.70 -2.74
CA ALA A 233 16.30 5.37 -3.12
C ALA A 233 15.57 5.97 -1.91
N THR A 234 15.61 5.32 -0.75
CA THR A 234 15.14 5.90 0.52
C THR A 234 16.04 7.04 0.96
N LYS A 235 17.36 6.87 0.88
CA LYS A 235 18.37 7.91 1.10
C LYS A 235 18.10 9.13 0.22
N ALA A 236 17.82 8.97 -1.08
CA ALA A 236 17.49 10.08 -1.97
C ALA A 236 16.26 10.87 -1.51
N ARG A 237 15.23 10.18 -0.99
CA ARG A 237 13.99 10.79 -0.50
C ARG A 237 14.16 11.53 0.81
N ILE A 238 14.95 10.98 1.74
CA ILE A 238 15.29 11.66 3.00
C ILE A 238 16.11 12.92 2.70
N LEU A 239 17.20 12.78 1.94
CA LEU A 239 18.06 13.92 1.61
C LEU A 239 17.32 15.00 0.80
N ALA A 240 16.32 14.64 -0.02
CA ALA A 240 15.45 15.61 -0.70
C ALA A 240 14.56 16.39 0.27
N GLY A 241 13.84 15.70 1.16
CA GLY A 241 12.99 16.36 2.16
C GLY A 241 13.79 17.24 3.13
N VAL A 242 14.98 16.79 3.54
CA VAL A 242 15.88 17.57 4.38
C VAL A 242 16.48 18.75 3.61
N ALA A 243 16.84 18.63 2.33
CA ALA A 243 17.33 19.76 1.53
C ALA A 243 16.29 20.89 1.40
N ASP A 244 15.01 20.57 1.22
CA ASP A 244 13.95 21.58 1.12
C ASP A 244 13.67 22.27 2.48
N ALA A 245 13.83 21.54 3.59
CA ALA A 245 13.81 22.11 4.94
C ALA A 245 15.05 23.00 5.23
N TRP A 246 16.25 22.60 4.80
CA TRP A 246 17.46 23.43 4.88
C TRP A 246 17.32 24.72 4.06
N GLN A 247 16.78 24.64 2.84
CA GLN A 247 16.49 25.82 2.01
C GLN A 247 15.58 26.81 2.74
N THR A 248 14.57 26.31 3.47
CA THR A 248 13.66 27.12 4.28
C THR A 248 14.36 27.73 5.51
N MET A 249 15.19 26.96 6.22
CA MET A 249 15.93 27.45 7.39
C MET A 249 16.97 28.51 7.01
N LEU A 250 17.75 28.29 5.95
CA LEU A 250 18.76 29.22 5.46
C LEU A 250 18.18 30.61 5.16
N LEU A 251 17.00 30.67 4.55
CA LEU A 251 16.30 31.93 4.26
C LEU A 251 15.85 32.64 5.53
N ALA A 252 15.48 31.89 6.58
CA ALA A 252 15.05 32.45 7.85
C ALA A 252 16.21 32.95 8.72
N THR A 253 17.37 32.28 8.67
CA THR A 253 18.57 32.55 9.50
C THR A 253 19.62 33.45 8.83
N HIS A 254 19.52 33.73 7.53
CA HIS A 254 20.51 34.52 6.78
C HIS A 254 20.95 35.82 7.51
N PRO A 255 22.26 36.07 7.77
CA PRO A 255 22.73 37.14 8.67
C PRO A 255 22.22 38.56 8.36
N GLN A 256 22.05 38.90 7.07
CA GLN A 256 21.61 40.24 6.64
C GLN A 256 20.11 40.34 6.32
N THR A 257 19.57 39.44 5.47
CA THR A 257 18.17 39.47 5.00
C THR A 257 17.20 38.63 5.84
N GLY A 258 17.71 37.68 6.64
CA GLY A 258 16.92 36.83 7.53
C GLY A 258 16.22 37.63 8.64
N ASN A 259 15.32 36.96 9.34
CA ASN A 259 14.43 37.60 10.31
C ASN A 259 15.23 38.18 11.49
N SER A 260 14.89 39.38 11.95
CA SER A 260 15.71 40.14 12.92
C SER A 260 15.96 39.45 14.27
N GLY A 261 15.14 38.47 14.65
CA GLY A 261 15.35 37.62 15.83
C GLY A 261 16.03 36.26 15.57
N LEU A 262 16.27 35.90 14.31
CA LEU A 262 16.75 34.58 13.87
C LEU A 262 18.09 34.60 13.10
N ARG A 263 18.59 35.79 12.73
CA ARG A 263 19.89 35.97 12.09
C ARG A 263 20.97 35.22 12.85
N SER A 264 21.55 34.21 12.21
CA SER A 264 22.72 33.51 12.74
C SER A 264 23.97 34.38 12.54
N THR A 265 25.05 34.07 13.26
CA THR A 265 26.35 34.69 12.97
C THR A 265 26.80 34.30 11.56
N PRO A 266 27.67 35.12 10.92
CA PRO A 266 28.34 34.71 9.69
C PRO A 266 28.90 33.29 9.80
N ASP A 267 29.56 32.99 10.93
CA ASP A 267 30.23 31.74 11.36
C ASP A 267 29.31 30.55 11.69
N VAL A 268 27.99 30.71 11.60
CA VAL A 268 27.03 29.60 11.59
C VAL A 268 26.42 29.47 10.20
N PHE A 269 26.02 30.59 9.57
CA PHE A 269 25.29 30.58 8.31
C PHE A 269 26.01 29.83 7.18
N LYS A 270 27.31 30.06 6.97
CA LYS A 270 28.03 29.40 5.88
C LYS A 270 28.36 27.90 6.15
N ARG A 271 28.16 27.39 7.37
CA ARG A 271 28.22 25.94 7.71
C ARG A 271 26.92 25.30 7.27
N ASP A 272 25.80 25.99 7.54
CA ASP A 272 24.48 25.61 7.03
C ASP A 272 24.49 25.60 5.48
N VAL A 273 25.21 26.54 4.84
CA VAL A 273 25.43 26.55 3.39
C VAL A 273 26.33 25.39 2.95
N GLN A 274 27.51 25.18 3.56
CA GLN A 274 28.40 24.04 3.26
C GLN A 274 27.63 22.73 3.29
N HIS A 275 26.92 22.51 4.40
CA HIS A 275 26.09 21.35 4.63
C HIS A 275 24.99 21.21 3.56
N TYR A 276 24.24 22.28 3.26
CA TYR A 276 23.22 22.28 2.21
C TYR A 276 23.78 22.05 0.78
N VAL A 277 24.98 22.54 0.49
CA VAL A 277 25.67 22.38 -0.80
C VAL A 277 26.16 20.95 -0.97
N ASP A 278 26.77 20.37 0.06
CA ASP A 278 27.22 18.97 0.04
C ASP A 278 26.04 18.00 0.05
N LEU A 279 25.00 18.28 0.84
CA LEU A 279 23.70 17.59 0.79
C LEU A 279 23.10 17.62 -0.61
N SER A 280 23.10 18.79 -1.26
CA SER A 280 22.57 18.94 -2.62
C SER A 280 23.43 18.26 -3.69
N ARG A 281 24.77 18.28 -3.56
CA ARG A 281 25.69 17.53 -4.44
C ARG A 281 25.52 16.02 -4.25
N ARG A 282 25.49 15.55 -2.99
CA ARG A 282 25.27 14.14 -2.60
C ARG A 282 23.93 13.64 -3.15
N LEU A 283 22.87 14.42 -3.02
CA LEU A 283 21.55 14.11 -3.57
C LEU A 283 21.54 14.11 -5.10
N LEU A 284 22.24 15.04 -5.76
CA LEU A 284 22.34 15.06 -7.22
C LEU A 284 23.07 13.81 -7.75
N GLN A 285 24.25 13.51 -7.23
CA GLN A 285 25.03 12.30 -7.57
C GLN A 285 24.23 11.02 -7.33
N LEU A 286 23.44 10.99 -6.25
CA LEU A 286 22.55 9.88 -5.90
C LEU A 286 21.38 9.76 -6.90
N ALA A 287 20.74 10.88 -7.27
CA ALA A 287 19.68 10.91 -8.27
C ALA A 287 20.19 10.50 -9.67
N GLU A 288 21.40 10.94 -10.06
CA GLU A 288 22.05 10.57 -11.32
C GLU A 288 22.41 9.07 -11.35
N ARG A 289 23.00 8.54 -10.26
CA ARG A 289 23.31 7.11 -10.09
C ARG A 289 22.04 6.23 -10.15
N LEU A 290 20.93 6.71 -9.61
CA LEU A 290 19.61 6.07 -9.68
C LEU A 290 18.82 6.37 -10.96
N ARG A 291 19.37 7.19 -11.88
CA ARG A 291 18.73 7.66 -13.13
C ARG A 291 17.40 8.40 -12.92
N LEU A 292 17.22 9.02 -11.76
CA LEU A 292 16.06 9.84 -11.39
C LEU A 292 16.17 11.23 -12.01
N ALA A 293 16.11 11.33 -13.33
CA ALA A 293 16.33 12.57 -14.09
C ALA A 293 15.45 13.76 -13.64
N SER A 294 14.21 13.49 -13.22
CA SER A 294 13.31 14.52 -12.66
C SER A 294 13.78 15.04 -11.29
N LEU A 295 14.31 14.18 -10.42
CA LEU A 295 14.86 14.56 -9.12
C LEU A 295 16.17 15.33 -9.28
N ALA A 296 17.05 14.88 -10.18
CA ALA A 296 18.30 15.55 -10.52
C ALA A 296 18.03 16.99 -11.03
N LYS A 297 17.18 17.13 -12.06
CA LYS A 297 16.78 18.43 -12.60
C LYS A 297 16.04 19.29 -11.58
N GLY A 298 15.18 18.68 -10.76
CA GLY A 298 14.45 19.34 -9.68
C GLY A 298 15.40 19.95 -8.65
N ARG A 299 16.35 19.17 -8.12
CA ARG A 299 17.35 19.65 -7.15
C ARG A 299 18.26 20.71 -7.77
N GLN A 300 18.72 20.55 -9.01
CA GLN A 300 19.50 21.58 -9.71
C GLN A 300 18.74 22.92 -9.79
N THR A 301 17.46 22.87 -10.16
CA THR A 301 16.59 24.06 -10.27
C THR A 301 16.35 24.72 -8.90
N ALA A 302 16.00 23.92 -7.89
CA ALA A 302 15.72 24.40 -6.53
C ALA A 302 16.98 24.88 -5.79
N PHE A 303 18.14 24.27 -6.05
CA PHE A 303 19.44 24.71 -5.54
C PHE A 303 19.86 26.06 -6.13
N ALA A 304 19.73 26.27 -7.44
CA ALA A 304 19.99 27.56 -8.08
C ALA A 304 19.04 28.66 -7.58
N ASP A 305 17.75 28.35 -7.42
CA ASP A 305 16.75 29.24 -6.80
C ASP A 305 17.09 29.58 -5.33
N ALA A 306 17.56 28.60 -4.55
CA ALA A 306 18.04 28.83 -3.18
C ALA A 306 19.25 29.78 -3.14
N LEU A 307 20.29 29.52 -3.94
CA LEU A 307 21.48 30.39 -4.00
C LEU A 307 21.11 31.82 -4.45
N GLY A 308 20.19 31.96 -5.42
CA GLY A 308 19.65 33.25 -5.84
C GLY A 308 18.97 34.02 -4.70
N LYS A 309 18.10 33.36 -3.93
CA LYS A 309 17.39 33.95 -2.78
C LYS A 309 18.30 34.25 -1.59
N LEU A 310 19.41 33.51 -1.44
CA LEU A 310 20.42 33.73 -0.41
C LEU A 310 21.51 34.75 -0.83
N GLY A 311 21.46 35.30 -2.05
CA GLY A 311 22.49 36.20 -2.57
C GLY A 311 23.83 35.53 -2.90
N LEU A 312 23.90 34.19 -2.83
CA LEU A 312 25.09 33.37 -3.02
C LEU A 312 25.26 32.92 -4.49
N THR A 313 24.97 33.82 -5.43
CA THR A 313 25.01 33.52 -6.87
C THR A 313 26.44 33.69 -7.40
N PRO A 314 27.07 32.65 -7.99
CA PRO A 314 28.40 32.78 -8.59
C PRO A 314 28.42 33.81 -9.74
N PRO A 315 29.54 34.53 -9.96
CA PRO A 315 29.66 35.49 -11.05
C PRO A 315 29.42 34.82 -12.42
N ALA A 316 28.68 35.51 -13.29
CA ALA A 316 27.93 34.89 -14.38
C ALA A 316 28.76 34.08 -15.39
N VAL A 317 28.47 32.77 -15.47
CA VAL A 317 28.74 31.97 -16.67
C VAL A 317 27.83 32.51 -17.79
N LYS A 318 28.44 33.11 -18.83
CA LYS A 318 27.69 33.87 -19.86
C LYS A 318 26.77 33.03 -20.76
N ASP A 319 26.92 31.69 -20.78
CA ASP A 319 26.07 30.77 -21.55
C ASP A 319 25.23 29.88 -20.63
N ALA A 320 24.12 30.42 -20.14
CA ALA A 320 23.17 29.74 -19.25
C ALA A 320 22.45 28.51 -19.87
N SER A 321 22.72 28.20 -21.15
CA SER A 321 22.20 27.03 -21.87
C SER A 321 23.20 25.87 -22.04
N ALA A 322 24.45 26.02 -21.58
CA ALA A 322 25.52 25.01 -21.76
C ALA A 322 26.43 24.79 -20.53
N GLY A 323 26.14 25.44 -19.39
CA GLY A 323 26.91 25.27 -18.16
C GLY A 323 26.69 23.92 -17.48
N ASP A 324 27.78 23.17 -17.27
CA ASP A 324 27.82 21.92 -16.49
C ASP A 324 27.44 22.18 -15.01
N PRO A 325 26.35 21.60 -14.47
CA PRO A 325 25.88 21.86 -13.13
C PRO A 325 26.83 21.45 -12.00
N SER A 326 27.76 20.50 -12.24
CA SER A 326 28.75 20.10 -11.23
C SER A 326 29.60 21.30 -10.78
N LYS A 327 29.96 22.16 -11.74
CA LYS A 327 30.74 23.38 -11.53
C LYS A 327 30.04 24.40 -10.64
N LEU A 328 28.70 24.36 -10.52
CA LEU A 328 27.98 25.26 -9.62
C LEU A 328 28.17 24.85 -8.14
N PHE A 329 28.15 23.55 -7.84
CA PHE A 329 28.48 23.05 -6.51
C PHE A 329 29.94 23.31 -6.18
N ASP A 330 30.84 23.08 -7.13
CA ASP A 330 32.28 23.21 -6.90
C ASP A 330 32.73 24.68 -6.83
N GLN A 331 32.11 25.60 -7.58
CA GLN A 331 32.25 27.05 -7.36
C GLN A 331 31.72 27.49 -6.00
N THR A 332 30.63 26.88 -5.52
CA THR A 332 30.10 27.20 -4.19
C THR A 332 31.06 26.67 -3.11
N VAL A 333 31.58 25.43 -3.23
CA VAL A 333 32.51 24.81 -2.26
C VAL A 333 33.93 25.40 -2.29
N ALA A 334 34.40 25.91 -3.44
CA ALA A 334 35.70 26.60 -3.54
C ALA A 334 35.80 27.88 -2.67
N HIS A 335 34.67 28.39 -2.16
CA HIS A 335 34.60 29.50 -1.21
C HIS A 335 34.22 29.05 0.21
N LEU A 336 34.32 27.76 0.50
CA LEU A 336 33.57 27.08 1.57
C LEU A 336 34.43 26.13 2.41
N ASP A 337 35.53 25.59 1.87
CA ASP A 337 36.56 24.85 2.64
C ASP A 337 37.49 25.78 3.48
N GLU A 338 37.20 27.09 3.50
CA GLU A 338 37.65 28.04 4.53
C GLU A 338 37.10 27.68 5.94
N TRP A 339 36.34 26.57 6.06
CA TRP A 339 35.16 26.51 6.94
C TRP A 339 34.66 25.10 7.40
N LEU A 340 35.58 24.11 7.54
CA LEU A 340 35.60 22.98 8.55
C LEU A 340 35.11 21.54 8.15
N THR A 341 35.65 20.47 8.79
CA THR A 341 35.38 18.98 8.61
C THR A 341 35.69 18.15 9.92
N LYS A 342 35.68 16.79 10.15
CA LYS A 342 35.52 15.47 9.42
C LYS A 342 35.22 14.27 10.43
N PRO A 343 34.87 12.99 10.03
CA PRO A 343 34.21 11.94 10.89
C PRO A 343 34.72 10.42 10.90
N ALA A 344 33.98 9.43 11.51
CA ALA A 344 34.14 7.91 11.55
C ALA A 344 32.81 7.17 12.03
N ALA A 345 32.51 5.84 12.29
CA ALA A 345 33.12 4.45 12.35
C ALA A 345 32.02 3.27 12.32
N THR A 346 32.30 1.93 12.52
CA THR A 346 31.37 0.73 12.26
C THR A 346 31.45 -0.59 13.16
N GLU A 347 30.85 -1.79 12.78
CA GLU A 347 30.24 -2.91 13.63
C GLU A 347 30.51 -4.47 13.27
N ALA A 348 29.72 -5.54 13.69
CA ALA A 348 30.09 -7.03 13.84
C ALA A 348 29.19 -8.26 13.28
N THR A 349 29.24 -9.56 13.78
CA THR A 349 28.99 -10.92 13.08
C THR A 349 28.21 -12.18 13.78
N PRO A 350 27.88 -13.38 13.11
CA PRO A 350 26.82 -14.44 13.50
C PRO A 350 27.10 -16.04 13.62
N LYS A 351 26.09 -16.95 13.91
CA LYS A 351 26.08 -18.47 14.25
C LYS A 351 24.81 -19.38 13.81
N THR A 352 24.91 -20.75 13.69
CA THR A 352 23.81 -21.80 13.42
C THR A 352 24.04 -23.27 13.94
N VAL A 353 23.01 -24.14 14.17
CA VAL A 353 23.02 -25.60 14.64
C VAL A 353 21.82 -26.49 14.11
N THR A 354 21.95 -27.85 13.93
CA THR A 354 20.87 -28.80 13.45
C THR A 354 21.00 -30.28 13.92
N LEU A 355 19.88 -31.06 13.98
CA LEU A 355 19.77 -32.53 14.23
C LEU A 355 18.67 -33.22 13.35
N GLY A 356 18.85 -34.51 12.97
CA GLY A 356 17.90 -35.31 12.16
C GLY A 356 17.41 -36.62 12.83
N PHE A 357 16.31 -37.21 12.33
CA PHE A 357 15.63 -38.40 12.88
C PHE A 357 15.62 -39.64 11.96
N ASP A 358 16.47 -39.69 10.94
CA ASP A 358 16.55 -40.78 9.95
C ASP A 358 17.42 -41.99 10.38
N ALA A 359 18.10 -41.88 11.53
CA ALA A 359 19.05 -42.86 12.02
C ALA A 359 18.40 -44.21 12.43
N PRO A 360 19.10 -45.36 12.20
CA PRO A 360 18.64 -46.66 12.67
C PRO A 360 18.38 -46.69 14.18
N GLY A 361 17.22 -47.21 14.58
CA GLY A 361 16.81 -47.32 15.99
C GLY A 361 16.26 -46.03 16.61
N GLU A 362 16.17 -44.91 15.88
CA GLU A 362 15.63 -43.66 16.43
C GLU A 362 14.17 -43.80 16.88
N ALA A 363 13.36 -44.58 16.15
CA ALA A 363 11.95 -44.83 16.49
C ALA A 363 11.75 -45.45 17.88
N ALA A 364 12.68 -46.29 18.34
CA ALA A 364 12.61 -46.94 19.66
C ALA A 364 12.86 -45.96 20.84
N LYS A 365 13.24 -44.71 20.55
CA LYS A 365 13.46 -43.64 21.54
C LYS A 365 12.23 -42.73 21.73
N TRP A 366 11.13 -43.02 21.03
CA TRP A 366 9.87 -42.29 21.14
C TRP A 366 8.89 -43.02 22.06
N LEU A 367 8.32 -42.29 23.02
CA LEU A 367 7.21 -42.74 23.85
C LEU A 367 5.88 -42.43 23.15
N SER A 368 4.81 -43.19 23.45
CA SER A 368 3.45 -42.91 22.98
C SER A 368 2.40 -43.27 24.04
N ASP A 369 1.36 -42.45 24.14
CA ASP A 369 0.28 -42.47 25.15
C ASP A 369 -1.06 -42.05 24.50
N GLY A 370 -2.20 -42.26 25.17
CA GLY A 370 -3.50 -41.87 24.63
C GLY A 370 -4.65 -42.07 25.62
N THR A 371 -5.82 -41.50 25.34
CA THR A 371 -6.98 -41.62 26.24
C THR A 371 -7.53 -43.03 26.41
N GLN A 372 -7.19 -43.99 25.54
CA GLN A 372 -7.52 -45.42 25.66
C GLN A 372 -6.38 -46.31 25.15
N PRO A 373 -6.18 -47.52 25.71
CA PRO A 373 -5.02 -48.36 25.39
C PRO A 373 -4.96 -48.86 23.94
N ASP A 374 -6.09 -49.03 23.24
CA ASP A 374 -6.17 -49.53 21.86
C ASP A 374 -5.76 -48.47 20.80
N LEU A 375 -5.71 -47.20 21.22
CA LEU A 375 -5.20 -46.08 20.43
C LEU A 375 -3.67 -46.08 20.39
N ILE A 376 -3.02 -46.61 21.43
CA ILE A 376 -1.58 -46.52 21.64
C ILE A 376 -0.86 -47.53 20.73
N ARG A 377 0.10 -47.02 19.94
CA ARG A 377 0.99 -47.83 19.11
C ARG A 377 2.43 -47.33 19.28
N PRO A 378 3.43 -48.22 19.33
CA PRO A 378 4.83 -47.82 19.25
C PRO A 378 5.10 -47.03 17.96
N ALA A 379 6.02 -46.07 18.02
CA ALA A 379 6.48 -45.37 16.85
C ALA A 379 7.34 -46.29 15.96
N GLU A 380 7.27 -46.12 14.64
CA GLU A 380 7.97 -46.96 13.66
C GLU A 380 8.91 -46.13 12.77
N SER A 381 10.04 -46.72 12.34
CA SER A 381 10.88 -46.10 11.32
C SER A 381 10.14 -46.09 10.00
N ALA A 382 9.99 -44.91 9.40
CA ALA A 382 9.17 -44.71 8.22
C ALA A 382 9.93 -44.01 7.10
N THR A 383 9.64 -44.46 5.89
CA THR A 383 9.96 -43.76 4.65
C THR A 383 8.68 -43.10 4.13
N VAL A 384 8.81 -41.88 3.62
CA VAL A 384 7.73 -41.15 2.93
C VAL A 384 8.27 -40.70 1.57
N THR A 385 7.54 -41.01 0.51
CA THR A 385 7.81 -40.45 -0.83
C THR A 385 6.94 -39.22 -1.02
N THR A 386 7.56 -38.07 -1.27
CA THR A 386 6.86 -36.79 -1.50
C THR A 386 6.17 -36.79 -2.86
N PRO A 387 5.25 -35.84 -3.14
CA PRO A 387 4.70 -35.63 -4.48
C PRO A 387 5.75 -35.36 -5.57
N SER A 388 6.98 -34.99 -5.19
CA SER A 388 8.11 -34.77 -6.11
C SER A 388 8.96 -36.02 -6.36
N GLY A 389 8.62 -37.16 -5.75
CA GLY A 389 9.45 -38.37 -5.76
C GLY A 389 10.65 -38.35 -4.79
N ALA A 390 10.84 -37.28 -4.00
CA ALA A 390 11.89 -37.27 -2.98
C ALA A 390 11.54 -38.28 -1.88
N THR A 391 12.56 -38.95 -1.33
CA THR A 391 12.38 -40.05 -0.38
C THR A 391 12.90 -39.65 0.99
N LEU A 392 11.98 -39.19 1.84
CA LEU A 392 12.24 -38.74 3.21
C LEU A 392 12.25 -39.93 4.17
N ARG A 393 13.01 -39.82 5.26
CA ARG A 393 13.10 -40.83 6.32
C ARG A 393 12.97 -40.18 7.68
N GLY A 394 12.32 -40.87 8.61
CA GLY A 394 12.09 -40.39 9.96
C GLY A 394 11.29 -41.38 10.79
N VAL A 395 10.62 -40.88 11.83
CA VAL A 395 9.85 -41.70 12.77
C VAL A 395 8.35 -41.40 12.63
N ARG A 396 7.55 -42.42 12.32
CA ARG A 396 6.09 -42.33 12.20
C ARG A 396 5.37 -42.70 13.49
N ILE A 397 4.40 -41.87 13.82
CA ILE A 397 3.48 -41.93 14.96
C ILE A 397 2.08 -42.09 14.37
N THR A 398 1.23 -42.99 14.90
CA THR A 398 -0.12 -43.25 14.33
C THR A 398 -1.23 -43.04 15.37
N ALA A 399 -2.09 -42.05 15.17
CA ALA A 399 -3.20 -41.69 16.05
C ALA A 399 -4.54 -42.19 15.50
N ARG A 400 -5.23 -43.03 16.28
CA ARG A 400 -6.47 -43.71 15.86
C ARG A 400 -7.74 -42.93 16.21
N LEU A 401 -7.85 -41.72 15.68
CA LEU A 401 -8.86 -40.74 16.09
C LEU A 401 -10.31 -41.18 15.82
N SER A 402 -10.55 -42.13 14.90
CA SER A 402 -11.88 -42.69 14.64
C SER A 402 -12.37 -43.72 15.67
N ASN A 403 -11.49 -44.21 16.55
CA ASN A 403 -11.86 -45.11 17.66
C ASN A 403 -12.36 -44.37 18.91
N LEU A 404 -12.32 -43.03 18.94
CA LEU A 404 -12.57 -42.25 20.16
C LEU A 404 -14.06 -42.23 20.58
N PRO A 405 -14.38 -42.15 21.88
CA PRO A 405 -15.75 -42.04 22.38
C PRO A 405 -16.54 -40.90 21.74
N VAL A 406 -17.66 -41.24 21.10
CA VAL A 406 -18.61 -40.27 20.54
C VAL A 406 -19.55 -39.76 21.61
N VAL A 407 -19.83 -38.46 21.62
CA VAL A 407 -20.75 -37.77 22.55
C VAL A 407 -21.73 -36.88 21.73
N PRO A 408 -23.03 -36.87 22.05
CA PRO A 408 -24.02 -36.05 21.33
C PRO A 408 -24.04 -34.58 21.78
N ARG A 409 -24.18 -33.68 20.81
CA ARG A 409 -24.37 -32.22 20.98
C ARG A 409 -25.60 -31.77 20.17
N GLY A 410 -26.79 -31.93 20.76
CA GLY A 410 -28.05 -31.74 20.03
C GLY A 410 -28.19 -32.82 18.95
N ASN A 411 -28.33 -32.42 17.68
CA ASN A 411 -28.42 -33.36 16.55
C ASN A 411 -27.04 -33.78 15.99
N ILE A 412 -25.93 -33.30 16.57
CA ILE A 412 -24.56 -33.54 16.10
C ILE A 412 -23.88 -34.58 17.01
N GLN A 413 -22.99 -35.39 16.46
CA GLN A 413 -22.17 -36.38 17.17
C GLN A 413 -20.69 -36.01 17.03
N THR A 414 -19.92 -36.06 18.12
CA THR A 414 -18.50 -35.60 18.15
C THR A 414 -17.60 -36.54 18.94
N HIS A 415 -16.40 -36.86 18.44
CA HIS A 415 -15.43 -37.74 19.10
C HIS A 415 -14.60 -37.01 20.17
N VAL A 416 -14.37 -37.63 21.33
CA VAL A 416 -13.71 -37.01 22.49
C VAL A 416 -12.52 -37.84 22.98
N GLY A 417 -11.32 -37.22 22.99
CA GLY A 417 -10.09 -37.82 23.51
C GLY A 417 -8.82 -37.19 22.91
N ARG A 418 -7.65 -37.82 23.13
CA ARG A 418 -6.34 -37.37 22.61
C ARG A 418 -5.39 -38.55 22.35
N PHE A 419 -4.34 -38.31 21.57
CA PHE A 419 -3.17 -39.18 21.39
C PHE A 419 -1.88 -38.38 21.61
N TYR A 420 -0.88 -38.91 22.33
CA TYR A 420 0.35 -38.22 22.69
C TYR A 420 1.61 -39.02 22.29
N ALA A 421 2.70 -38.34 21.89
CA ALA A 421 4.01 -38.95 21.68
C ALA A 421 5.18 -38.00 22.01
N GLU A 422 6.30 -38.51 22.50
CA GLU A 422 7.41 -37.71 23.03
C GLU A 422 8.80 -38.31 22.77
N ARG A 423 9.82 -37.43 22.63
CA ARG A 423 11.23 -37.74 22.43
C ARG A 423 12.11 -36.87 23.35
N VAL A 424 12.97 -37.48 24.18
CA VAL A 424 13.87 -36.79 25.13
C VAL A 424 15.33 -36.83 24.65
N PHE A 425 16.02 -35.69 24.62
CA PHE A 425 17.39 -35.55 24.14
C PHE A 425 18.41 -35.73 25.28
N ASP A 426 19.33 -36.68 25.10
CA ASP A 426 20.47 -36.90 26.00
C ASP A 426 21.76 -37.08 25.15
N PRO A 427 22.74 -36.15 25.23
CA PRO A 427 22.65 -34.85 25.90
C PRO A 427 21.67 -33.88 25.19
N PRO A 428 21.18 -32.83 25.89
CA PRO A 428 20.37 -31.77 25.28
C PRO A 428 21.08 -31.01 24.15
N LEU A 429 20.33 -30.55 23.15
CA LEU A 429 20.84 -29.83 21.98
C LEU A 429 21.26 -28.39 22.34
N ASP A 430 22.43 -27.92 21.90
CA ASP A 430 22.83 -26.50 22.07
C ASP A 430 21.97 -25.56 21.23
N ALA A 431 21.39 -24.56 21.87
CA ALA A 431 20.68 -23.46 21.23
C ALA A 431 21.08 -22.09 21.80
N ASP A 432 22.21 -21.99 22.51
CA ASP A 432 22.63 -20.74 23.14
C ASP A 432 22.90 -19.65 22.10
N GLY A 433 22.36 -18.47 22.36
CA GLY A 433 22.36 -17.33 21.44
C GLY A 433 21.50 -17.48 20.18
N CYS A 434 20.66 -18.52 20.05
CA CYS A 434 19.83 -18.79 18.86
C CYS A 434 18.33 -18.50 19.10
N PRO A 435 17.78 -17.37 18.58
CA PRO A 435 16.36 -16.99 18.78
C PRO A 435 15.34 -17.86 18.03
N PHE A 436 15.75 -18.71 17.09
CA PHE A 436 14.84 -19.52 16.26
C PHE A 436 15.01 -21.03 16.50
N LEU A 437 13.90 -21.78 16.47
CA LEU A 437 13.83 -23.24 16.44
C LEU A 437 12.96 -23.69 15.24
N GLU A 438 13.33 -24.75 14.53
CA GLU A 438 12.52 -25.34 13.45
C GLU A 438 12.35 -26.85 13.65
N VAL A 439 11.21 -27.43 13.23
CA VAL A 439 10.87 -28.86 13.29
C VAL A 439 10.27 -29.31 11.96
N HIS A 440 10.79 -30.38 11.35
CA HIS A 440 10.36 -30.89 10.05
C HIS A 440 9.49 -32.15 10.18
N LEU A 441 8.33 -32.18 9.49
CA LEU A 441 7.24 -33.14 9.68
C LEU A 441 6.58 -33.56 8.35
N HIS A 442 5.81 -34.66 8.37
CA HIS A 442 4.84 -35.02 7.32
C HIS A 442 3.59 -35.70 7.92
N SER A 443 2.37 -35.20 7.64
CA SER A 443 1.11 -35.86 8.05
C SER A 443 0.40 -36.56 6.88
N THR A 444 -0.31 -37.67 7.13
CA THR A 444 -1.14 -38.33 6.10
C THR A 444 -2.51 -37.67 5.90
N ARG A 445 -3.01 -36.91 6.87
CA ARG A 445 -4.28 -36.15 6.80
C ARG A 445 -4.20 -34.89 7.66
N ASP A 446 -5.12 -33.97 7.42
CA ASP A 446 -5.33 -32.79 8.25
C ASP A 446 -5.69 -33.18 9.69
N VAL A 447 -4.99 -32.58 10.67
CA VAL A 447 -5.15 -32.89 12.10
C VAL A 447 -4.76 -31.69 12.99
N PRO A 448 -5.54 -31.36 14.03
CA PRO A 448 -5.09 -30.43 15.07
C PRO A 448 -4.03 -31.10 15.96
N LEU A 449 -3.04 -30.31 16.40
CA LEU A 449 -1.87 -30.75 17.16
C LEU A 449 -1.54 -29.72 18.26
N THR A 450 -0.99 -30.17 19.39
CA THR A 450 -0.13 -29.35 20.26
C THR A 450 1.31 -29.85 20.19
N LEU A 451 2.26 -28.94 19.94
CA LEU A 451 3.70 -29.17 20.06
C LEU A 451 4.18 -28.72 21.45
N TYR A 452 5.09 -29.50 22.03
CA TYR A 452 5.87 -29.14 23.21
C TYR A 452 7.37 -29.22 22.89
N ALA A 453 8.16 -28.27 23.38
CA ALA A 453 9.61 -28.22 23.20
C ALA A 453 10.26 -27.79 24.54
N GLY A 454 10.60 -28.78 25.37
CA GLY A 454 10.87 -28.56 26.79
C GLY A 454 9.65 -27.91 27.48
N SER A 455 9.83 -26.71 28.04
CA SER A 455 8.76 -25.92 28.67
C SER A 455 7.90 -25.12 27.68
N LEU A 456 8.32 -24.98 26.41
CA LEU A 456 7.51 -24.29 25.38
C LEU A 456 6.31 -25.15 24.98
N ARG A 457 5.20 -24.49 24.68
CA ARG A 457 4.00 -25.08 24.08
C ARG A 457 3.47 -24.18 22.96
N ALA A 458 3.09 -24.77 21.83
CA ALA A 458 2.32 -24.10 20.78
C ALA A 458 1.27 -25.05 20.18
N ASP A 459 0.08 -24.54 19.86
CA ASP A 459 -1.00 -25.30 19.24
C ASP A 459 -1.02 -25.01 17.72
N PHE A 460 -1.19 -26.05 16.90
CA PHE A 460 -1.09 -26.03 15.44
C PHE A 460 -2.23 -26.81 14.78
N PHE A 461 -2.43 -26.60 13.48
CA PHE A 461 -3.23 -27.48 12.63
C PHE A 461 -2.32 -27.98 11.50
N LEU A 462 -1.94 -29.25 11.54
CA LEU A 462 -1.14 -29.87 10.48
C LEU A 462 -2.03 -30.16 9.27
N HIS A 463 -1.51 -29.94 8.07
CA HIS A 463 -2.14 -30.37 6.83
C HIS A 463 -1.55 -31.70 6.34
N ALA A 464 -2.26 -32.40 5.47
CA ALA A 464 -1.71 -33.55 4.75
C ALA A 464 -0.50 -33.14 3.89
N GLY A 465 0.63 -33.84 4.04
CA GLY A 465 1.89 -33.56 3.34
C GLY A 465 3.05 -33.16 4.25
N GLU A 466 4.19 -32.86 3.62
CA GLU A 466 5.46 -32.40 4.20
C GLU A 466 5.38 -30.93 4.62
N GLN A 467 5.87 -30.58 5.82
CA GLN A 467 5.83 -29.22 6.37
C GLN A 467 6.90 -28.98 7.43
N ILE A 468 7.45 -27.76 7.49
CA ILE A 468 8.34 -27.29 8.57
C ILE A 468 7.56 -26.32 9.46
N ILE A 469 7.71 -26.47 10.77
CA ILE A 469 7.17 -25.55 11.80
C ILE A 469 8.34 -24.79 12.42
N ARG A 470 8.28 -23.45 12.45
CA ARG A 470 9.26 -22.58 13.12
C ARG A 470 8.65 -21.96 14.39
N LEU A 471 9.44 -21.89 15.46
CA LEU A 471 9.20 -21.06 16.64
C LEU A 471 10.24 -19.94 16.68
N ASP A 472 9.79 -18.72 16.94
CA ASP A 472 10.64 -17.54 17.18
C ASP A 472 10.42 -17.08 18.63
N LEU A 473 11.49 -17.11 19.41
CA LEU A 473 11.50 -16.89 20.85
C LEU A 473 11.24 -15.43 21.25
N SER A 474 11.35 -14.49 20.32
CA SER A 474 10.98 -13.08 20.57
C SER A 474 9.46 -12.90 20.78
N ASN A 475 8.65 -13.89 20.39
CA ASN A 475 7.19 -13.91 20.55
C ASN A 475 6.74 -14.61 21.85
N PHE A 476 7.69 -15.08 22.68
CA PHE A 476 7.43 -15.68 23.99
C PHE A 476 7.87 -14.72 25.11
N ASP A 477 7.51 -15.04 26.36
CA ASP A 477 7.89 -14.21 27.51
C ASP A 477 9.43 -14.04 27.60
N PRO A 478 9.97 -12.82 27.80
CA PRO A 478 11.41 -12.61 27.91
C PRO A 478 12.11 -13.45 28.98
N ALA A 479 11.41 -13.85 30.05
CA ALA A 479 11.96 -14.77 31.06
C ALA A 479 12.08 -16.21 30.54
N VAL A 480 11.28 -16.62 29.55
CA VAL A 480 11.44 -17.90 28.85
C VAL A 480 12.61 -17.82 27.86
N ALA A 481 12.71 -16.73 27.09
CA ALA A 481 13.83 -16.50 26.17
C ALA A 481 15.18 -16.43 26.91
N ALA A 482 15.26 -15.79 28.09
CA ALA A 482 16.48 -15.71 28.89
C ALA A 482 16.97 -17.07 29.43
N ASN A 483 16.08 -18.05 29.56
CA ASN A 483 16.39 -19.42 29.96
C ASN A 483 16.58 -20.37 28.77
N TRP A 484 16.27 -19.95 27.55
CA TRP A 484 16.47 -20.74 26.35
C TRP A 484 17.95 -20.83 25.98
N LYS A 485 18.56 -21.96 26.33
CA LYS A 485 19.97 -22.29 26.00
C LYS A 485 20.16 -23.71 25.49
N ARG A 486 19.23 -24.62 25.82
CA ARG A 486 19.26 -26.03 25.46
C ARG A 486 17.84 -26.56 25.23
N LEU A 487 17.69 -27.53 24.32
CA LEU A 487 16.44 -28.25 24.09
C LEU A 487 16.51 -29.66 24.68
N GLU A 488 15.61 -29.96 25.61
CA GLU A 488 15.63 -31.20 26.43
C GLU A 488 14.64 -32.27 25.95
N SER A 489 13.44 -31.91 25.46
CA SER A 489 12.50 -32.86 24.84
C SER A 489 11.62 -32.20 23.76
N LEU A 490 10.99 -33.03 22.93
CA LEU A 490 10.06 -32.67 21.86
C LEU A 490 8.84 -33.60 21.91
N ALA A 491 7.62 -33.07 22.00
CA ALA A 491 6.40 -33.88 22.11
C ALA A 491 5.20 -33.34 21.33
N PHE A 492 4.26 -34.22 21.03
CA PHE A 492 3.10 -34.01 20.16
C PHE A 492 1.82 -34.53 20.83
N ASP A 493 0.72 -33.78 20.79
CA ASP A 493 -0.60 -34.16 21.33
C ASP A 493 -1.69 -33.89 20.26
N LEU A 494 -2.33 -34.93 19.72
CA LEU A 494 -3.23 -34.91 18.57
C LEU A 494 -4.70 -35.12 18.98
N TRP A 495 -5.64 -34.46 18.29
CA TRP A 495 -7.06 -34.39 18.66
C TRP A 495 -8.02 -34.76 17.50
N PRO A 496 -9.20 -35.34 17.77
CA PRO A 496 -10.18 -35.69 16.73
C PRO A 496 -10.81 -34.46 16.04
N GLN A 497 -10.97 -34.58 14.71
CA GLN A 497 -11.30 -33.47 13.81
C GLN A 497 -12.77 -32.98 13.91
N ASP A 498 -13.70 -33.81 14.38
CA ASP A 498 -15.16 -33.54 14.25
C ASP A 498 -15.83 -32.91 15.48
N ASN A 499 -15.07 -32.37 16.43
CA ASN A 499 -15.58 -31.53 17.52
C ASN A 499 -16.23 -30.20 17.04
N TYR A 500 -16.31 -30.00 15.73
CA TYR A 500 -16.67 -28.76 15.07
C TYR A 500 -17.55 -29.03 13.85
N TYR A 501 -18.71 -28.38 13.78
CA TYR A 501 -19.53 -28.35 12.57
C TYR A 501 -19.17 -27.11 11.72
N PRO A 502 -19.14 -27.18 10.38
CA PRO A 502 -19.20 -28.36 9.52
C PRO A 502 -17.78 -28.79 9.09
N TYR A 503 -17.12 -29.66 9.86
CA TYR A 503 -15.96 -30.43 9.39
C TYR A 503 -16.36 -31.89 9.13
N SER A 504 -15.48 -32.62 8.45
CA SER A 504 -15.62 -34.07 8.24
C SER A 504 -15.51 -34.87 9.55
N PRO A 505 -16.13 -36.08 9.64
CA PRO A 505 -15.97 -36.99 10.78
C PRO A 505 -14.51 -37.30 11.13
N ALA A 506 -14.25 -37.60 12.41
CA ALA A 506 -12.92 -37.91 12.91
C ALA A 506 -12.32 -39.15 12.22
N ALA A 507 -11.01 -39.09 11.92
CA ALA A 507 -10.35 -40.11 11.12
C ALA A 507 -8.88 -40.31 11.50
N ASP A 508 -8.43 -41.56 11.40
CA ASP A 508 -7.06 -41.99 11.71
C ASP A 508 -6.00 -41.24 10.87
N VAL A 509 -4.89 -40.93 11.55
CA VAL A 509 -3.79 -40.07 11.07
C VAL A 509 -2.45 -40.73 11.38
N ALA A 510 -1.48 -40.58 10.48
CA ALA A 510 -0.08 -40.87 10.76
C ALA A 510 0.80 -39.64 10.50
N LEU A 511 1.67 -39.34 11.47
CA LEU A 511 2.60 -38.21 11.49
C LEU A 511 4.04 -38.73 11.49
N THR A 512 4.84 -38.38 10.49
CA THR A 512 6.27 -38.70 10.41
C THR A 512 7.10 -37.48 10.82
N VAL A 513 8.05 -37.65 11.74
CA VAL A 513 8.97 -36.60 12.24
C VAL A 513 10.35 -36.78 11.60
N LEU A 514 10.95 -35.69 11.09
CA LEU A 514 12.12 -35.74 10.18
C LEU A 514 13.39 -35.06 10.74
N SER A 515 13.31 -33.83 11.26
CA SER A 515 14.49 -33.11 11.81
C SER A 515 14.13 -31.94 12.75
N VAL A 516 15.13 -31.36 13.42
CA VAL A 516 15.02 -30.16 14.28
C VAL A 516 16.28 -29.25 14.18
N THR A 517 16.13 -27.93 14.16
CA THR A 517 17.18 -26.92 13.86
C THR A 517 17.12 -25.70 14.77
N ALA A 518 18.24 -25.02 15.05
CA ALA A 518 18.30 -23.74 15.78
C ALA A 518 19.37 -22.77 15.21
N THR A 519 19.12 -21.46 15.18
CA THR A 519 20.02 -20.50 14.48
C THR A 519 19.93 -19.04 14.98
N ASN A 520 20.97 -18.22 14.70
CA ASN A 520 21.02 -16.80 15.04
C ASN A 520 21.45 -15.82 13.94
N ALA A 521 22.01 -16.31 12.83
CA ALA A 521 21.91 -15.54 11.59
C ALA A 521 20.42 -15.44 11.22
N ASP A 522 19.94 -14.28 10.78
CA ASP A 522 18.58 -14.15 10.22
C ASP A 522 18.49 -14.98 8.92
N PRO A 523 17.75 -16.11 8.89
CA PRO A 523 17.75 -17.02 7.76
C PRO A 523 16.47 -16.86 6.97
N SER A 524 16.61 -16.38 5.73
CA SER A 524 15.65 -16.57 4.64
C SER A 524 14.97 -17.94 4.77
N PRO A 525 13.64 -18.03 4.71
CA PRO A 525 12.90 -19.26 5.03
C PRO A 525 13.42 -20.47 4.22
N ALA A 526 13.53 -21.60 4.91
CA ALA A 526 14.00 -22.85 4.33
C ALA A 526 13.04 -23.33 3.24
N ARG A 527 13.59 -23.72 2.07
CA ARG A 527 12.77 -24.12 0.92
C ARG A 527 12.34 -25.58 1.04
N LEU A 528 11.03 -25.81 1.18
CA LEU A 528 10.44 -27.12 0.91
C LEU A 528 10.56 -27.47 -0.59
N PRO A 529 10.75 -28.76 -0.95
CA PRO A 529 11.11 -29.15 -2.30
C PRO A 529 9.88 -29.37 -3.23
N HIS A 530 9.81 -28.59 -4.32
CA HIS A 530 9.01 -28.77 -5.55
C HIS A 530 7.51 -28.37 -5.58
N GLN A 531 7.30 -27.08 -5.89
CA GLN A 531 6.50 -26.62 -7.04
C GLN A 531 5.22 -27.39 -7.45
N GLY A 532 4.08 -26.97 -6.89
CA GLY A 532 2.78 -26.95 -7.56
C GLY A 532 2.08 -25.63 -7.24
N GLN A 533 1.96 -24.72 -8.22
CA GLN A 533 1.61 -23.31 -7.92
C GLN A 533 0.11 -23.07 -7.75
N ALA A 534 -0.28 -22.67 -6.53
CA ALA A 534 -1.59 -22.11 -6.20
C ALA A 534 -1.48 -21.08 -5.06
N LEU A 535 -2.41 -20.12 -5.00
CA LEU A 535 -2.52 -19.17 -3.88
C LEU A 535 -3.63 -19.60 -2.93
N TRP A 536 -3.29 -19.91 -1.69
CA TRP A 536 -4.26 -20.39 -0.71
C TRP A 536 -5.07 -19.24 -0.10
N LEU A 537 -6.40 -19.35 -0.11
CA LEU A 537 -7.37 -18.41 0.47
C LEU A 537 -7.86 -18.90 1.84
N SER A 538 -7.79 -18.05 2.86
CA SER A 538 -8.03 -18.34 4.27
C SER A 538 -9.45 -17.99 4.73
N GLN A 539 -10.18 -19.01 5.18
CA GLN A 539 -11.59 -18.98 5.62
C GLN A 539 -11.71 -18.68 7.11
N PHE A 540 -12.41 -17.61 7.51
CA PHE A 540 -12.50 -17.22 8.93
C PHE A 540 -13.34 -18.20 9.78
N ARG A 541 -12.92 -18.47 11.04
CA ARG A 541 -13.73 -19.20 12.04
C ARG A 541 -13.68 -18.55 13.45
N PRO A 542 -14.83 -18.08 13.98
CA PRO A 542 -14.99 -17.66 15.38
C PRO A 542 -15.42 -18.84 16.29
N ASN A 543 -15.36 -18.64 17.62
CA ASN A 543 -15.28 -19.74 18.61
C ASN A 543 -15.78 -19.24 20.01
N ILE A 544 -16.64 -19.86 20.83
CA ILE A 544 -17.65 -20.95 20.73
C ILE A 544 -18.82 -20.57 21.69
N PRO A 545 -20.11 -20.87 21.42
CA PRO A 545 -21.13 -20.88 22.48
C PRO A 545 -20.84 -21.97 23.54
N ASN A 546 -20.77 -21.55 24.81
CA ASN A 546 -20.36 -22.34 25.98
C ASN A 546 -21.27 -23.54 26.33
N ARG A 547 -20.73 -24.44 27.17
CA ARG A 547 -21.39 -25.54 27.92
C ARG A 547 -21.90 -26.74 27.08
N ILE A 548 -21.08 -27.78 27.00
CA ILE A 548 -21.52 -29.17 26.70
C ILE A 548 -21.56 -29.96 28.01
N THR A 549 -22.62 -30.73 28.26
CA THR A 549 -22.74 -31.59 29.44
C THR A 549 -22.40 -33.02 29.08
N VAL A 550 -21.28 -33.54 29.60
CA VAL A 550 -20.87 -34.93 29.39
C VAL A 550 -21.70 -35.87 30.29
N PRO A 551 -22.43 -36.86 29.70
CA PRO A 551 -23.18 -37.85 30.47
C PRO A 551 -22.28 -38.63 31.44
N ALA A 552 -22.84 -39.13 32.54
CA ALA A 552 -22.05 -39.72 33.62
C ALA A 552 -21.25 -40.95 33.17
N GLU A 553 -21.85 -41.78 32.33
CA GLU A 553 -21.33 -43.03 31.76
C GLU A 553 -20.17 -42.84 30.75
N HIS A 554 -19.89 -41.59 30.33
CA HIS A 554 -18.71 -41.26 29.52
C HIS A 554 -17.52 -40.75 30.35
N ARG A 555 -17.74 -40.20 31.56
CA ARG A 555 -16.69 -39.50 32.34
C ARG A 555 -15.52 -40.40 32.76
N ASP A 556 -15.82 -41.65 33.14
CA ASP A 556 -14.77 -42.61 33.52
C ASP A 556 -13.95 -43.12 32.33
N LYS A 557 -14.39 -42.90 31.08
CA LYS A 557 -13.66 -43.26 29.84
C LYS A 557 -12.70 -42.17 29.35
N LEU A 558 -12.68 -41.00 30.02
CA LEU A 558 -11.89 -39.82 29.65
C LEU A 558 -10.79 -39.48 30.67
N ARG A 559 -10.69 -40.24 31.77
CA ARG A 559 -9.68 -40.04 32.82
C ARG A 559 -8.35 -40.66 32.39
N ARG A 560 -7.28 -39.83 32.34
CA ARG A 560 -5.91 -40.23 31.93
C ARG A 560 -5.42 -41.56 32.52
N GLN A 561 -5.68 -41.81 33.80
CA GLN A 561 -5.43 -43.09 34.48
C GLN A 561 -6.27 -43.17 35.77
N LYS A 562 -6.50 -44.39 36.28
CA LYS A 562 -6.81 -44.61 37.70
C LYS A 562 -5.48 -44.83 38.42
N GLN A 563 -5.18 -43.97 39.41
CA GLN A 563 -4.03 -44.05 40.33
C GLN A 563 -2.61 -43.88 39.73
N THR A 564 -2.16 -42.63 39.61
CA THR A 564 -0.84 -42.22 40.15
C THR A 564 -0.97 -40.82 40.76
N GLY A 565 -0.10 -40.49 41.73
CA GLY A 565 -0.32 -39.40 42.69
C GLY A 565 0.14 -37.99 42.29
N SER A 566 -0.02 -37.57 41.03
CA SER A 566 0.27 -36.19 40.61
C SER A 566 -0.99 -35.47 40.09
N ALA A 567 -1.38 -34.39 40.77
CA ALA A 567 -2.57 -33.62 40.45
C ALA A 567 -2.30 -32.64 39.28
N LEU A 568 -2.60 -33.08 38.05
CA LEU A 568 -2.93 -32.18 36.95
C LEU A 568 -4.46 -32.11 36.85
N ASP A 569 -5.03 -31.13 37.55
CA ASP A 569 -6.47 -31.05 37.81
C ASP A 569 -7.33 -30.96 36.55
N TYR A 570 -8.26 -31.91 36.46
CA TYR A 570 -9.51 -31.76 35.72
C TYR A 570 -10.65 -32.02 36.71
N ASP A 571 -11.08 -30.96 37.42
CA ASP A 571 -12.22 -31.02 38.35
C ASP A 571 -13.53 -31.25 37.57
N LEU A 572 -13.85 -32.51 37.35
CA LEU A 572 -15.09 -32.98 36.74
C LEU A 572 -16.30 -32.95 37.71
N SER A 573 -16.13 -32.45 38.96
CA SER A 573 -17.20 -32.44 39.96
C SER A 573 -18.14 -31.23 39.83
N ARG A 574 -17.68 -30.11 39.25
CA ARG A 574 -18.45 -28.85 39.17
C ARG A 574 -18.46 -28.25 37.75
N SER A 575 -19.55 -28.54 37.04
CA SER A 575 -19.97 -27.94 35.77
C SER A 575 -19.02 -28.11 34.56
N THR A 576 -19.42 -29.02 33.66
CA THR A 576 -18.91 -29.21 32.27
C THR A 576 -17.45 -29.65 32.15
N GLU A 577 -17.14 -30.49 31.15
CA GLU A 577 -15.80 -30.45 30.60
C GLU A 577 -15.59 -29.05 30.00
N LYS A 578 -14.57 -28.34 30.49
CA LYS A 578 -14.01 -27.20 29.77
C LYS A 578 -13.20 -27.75 28.59
N PHE A 579 -13.91 -28.22 27.56
CA PHE A 579 -13.34 -28.45 26.23
C PHE A 579 -12.45 -27.25 25.90
N ARG A 580 -11.19 -27.51 25.54
CA ARG A 580 -10.16 -26.48 25.43
C ARG A 580 -10.66 -25.34 24.55
N THR A 581 -10.60 -24.11 25.07
CA THR A 581 -10.99 -22.92 24.32
C THR A 581 -9.96 -22.68 23.21
N PHE A 582 -10.24 -23.14 22.00
CA PHE A 582 -9.31 -23.01 20.89
C PHE A 582 -9.13 -21.56 20.46
N THR A 583 -7.92 -21.26 19.98
CA THR A 583 -7.60 -20.05 19.21
C THR A 583 -8.28 -20.07 17.84
N SER A 584 -8.42 -18.90 17.21
CA SER A 584 -9.20 -18.71 15.98
C SER A 584 -8.36 -18.93 14.72
N HIS A 585 -8.43 -20.13 14.12
CA HIS A 585 -7.70 -20.47 12.89
C HIS A 585 -8.61 -21.01 11.78
N ARG A 586 -8.05 -21.08 10.57
CA ARG A 586 -8.76 -20.87 9.30
C ARG A 586 -8.56 -22.04 8.32
N GLY A 587 -9.57 -22.34 7.51
CA GLY A 587 -9.48 -23.33 6.41
C GLY A 587 -8.90 -22.71 5.13
N LEU A 588 -8.38 -23.52 4.20
CA LEU A 588 -7.71 -23.02 2.99
C LEU A 588 -8.40 -23.42 1.67
N SER A 589 -8.25 -22.63 0.61
CA SER A 589 -8.76 -22.93 -0.74
C SER A 589 -7.82 -22.42 -1.85
N PRO A 590 -7.34 -23.27 -2.78
CA PRO A 590 -6.27 -22.92 -3.72
C PRO A 590 -6.78 -22.18 -4.97
N MET A 591 -6.36 -20.94 -5.20
CA MET A 591 -6.60 -20.20 -6.44
C MET A 591 -5.59 -20.63 -7.50
N TYR A 592 -6.05 -20.93 -8.72
CA TYR A 592 -5.21 -21.46 -9.80
C TYR A 592 -5.15 -20.59 -11.07
N ALA A 593 -6.02 -19.59 -11.23
CA ALA A 593 -6.03 -18.70 -12.40
C ALA A 593 -6.65 -17.34 -12.11
N ILE A 594 -6.33 -16.36 -12.95
CA ILE A 594 -7.03 -15.08 -13.08
C ILE A 594 -7.80 -15.11 -14.41
N LEU A 595 -9.10 -14.81 -14.40
CA LEU A 595 -9.91 -14.63 -15.61
C LEU A 595 -10.27 -13.15 -15.73
N ALA A 596 -9.93 -12.55 -16.86
CA ALA A 596 -9.92 -11.09 -17.01
C ALA A 596 -10.56 -10.63 -18.32
N ASP A 597 -11.35 -9.56 -18.23
CA ASP A 597 -11.88 -8.87 -19.40
C ASP A 597 -10.73 -8.31 -20.26
N SER A 598 -10.88 -8.34 -21.59
CA SER A 598 -9.84 -7.85 -22.51
C SER A 598 -9.52 -6.35 -22.36
N ALA A 599 -10.45 -5.57 -21.82
CA ALA A 599 -10.24 -4.17 -21.45
C ALA A 599 -9.45 -4.00 -20.13
N GLU A 600 -9.53 -4.98 -19.23
CA GLU A 600 -9.01 -4.94 -17.85
C GLU A 600 -7.71 -5.75 -17.70
N GLN A 601 -7.17 -6.26 -18.80
CA GLN A 601 -5.92 -7.03 -18.89
C GLN A 601 -4.77 -6.40 -18.08
N ARG A 602 -4.61 -5.07 -18.10
CA ARG A 602 -3.59 -4.35 -17.31
C ARG A 602 -3.78 -4.44 -15.80
N ALA A 603 -5.04 -4.49 -15.34
CA ALA A 603 -5.37 -4.66 -13.93
C ALA A 603 -5.13 -6.11 -13.48
N ALA A 604 -5.44 -7.09 -14.33
CA ALA A 604 -5.10 -8.49 -14.12
C ALA A 604 -3.58 -8.75 -14.11
N GLU A 605 -2.82 -8.08 -14.99
CA GLU A 605 -1.35 -8.11 -15.01
C GLU A 605 -0.74 -7.50 -13.76
N ALA A 606 -1.26 -6.36 -13.30
CA ALA A 606 -0.84 -5.74 -12.03
C ALA A 606 -1.16 -6.66 -10.83
N LEU A 607 -2.37 -7.23 -10.79
CA LEU A 607 -2.78 -8.20 -9.78
C LEU A 607 -1.85 -9.43 -9.77
N GLN A 608 -1.63 -10.06 -10.92
CA GLN A 608 -0.69 -11.18 -11.07
C GLN A 608 0.70 -10.82 -10.54
N ARG A 609 1.22 -9.65 -10.93
CA ARG A 609 2.57 -9.19 -10.57
C ARG A 609 2.72 -8.97 -9.06
N TYR A 610 1.76 -8.30 -8.42
CA TYR A 610 1.83 -8.02 -6.99
C TYR A 610 1.52 -9.26 -6.13
N LEU A 611 0.61 -10.14 -6.58
CA LEU A 611 0.43 -11.45 -5.93
C LEU A 611 1.68 -12.32 -6.08
N GLN A 612 2.36 -12.31 -7.23
CA GLN A 612 3.64 -13.01 -7.41
C GLN A 612 4.76 -12.42 -6.53
N GLN A 613 4.79 -11.11 -6.30
CA GLN A 613 5.78 -10.47 -5.43
C GLN A 613 5.52 -10.77 -3.94
N ALA A 614 4.26 -10.67 -3.50
CA ALA A 614 3.85 -10.92 -2.12
C ALA A 614 3.94 -12.41 -1.77
N PHE A 615 3.25 -13.26 -2.53
CA PHE A 615 3.03 -14.68 -2.21
C PHE A 615 3.92 -15.65 -3.04
N GLY A 616 4.79 -15.15 -3.92
CA GLY A 616 5.72 -15.98 -4.72
C GLY A 616 5.11 -16.74 -5.91
N VAL A 617 3.78 -16.79 -6.05
CA VAL A 617 3.06 -17.60 -7.05
C VAL A 617 2.53 -16.73 -8.20
N ARG A 618 2.74 -17.17 -9.45
CA ARG A 618 2.28 -16.46 -10.65
C ARG A 618 1.06 -17.14 -11.27
N LEU A 619 -0.14 -16.73 -10.85
CA LEU A 619 -1.39 -17.24 -11.44
C LEU A 619 -1.48 -16.91 -12.95
N PRO A 620 -1.76 -17.86 -13.85
CA PRO A 620 -1.99 -17.59 -15.26
C PRO A 620 -3.22 -16.70 -15.47
N ILE A 621 -3.12 -15.75 -16.39
CA ILE A 621 -4.26 -14.92 -16.84
C ILE A 621 -4.88 -15.57 -18.08
N ASN A 622 -6.20 -15.74 -18.08
CA ASN A 622 -6.99 -16.33 -19.18
C ASN A 622 -6.39 -17.63 -19.78
N PRO A 623 -6.09 -18.66 -18.97
CA PRO A 623 -5.53 -19.92 -19.47
C PRO A 623 -6.52 -20.66 -20.40
N PRO A 624 -6.04 -21.31 -21.48
CA PRO A 624 -6.90 -22.06 -22.40
C PRO A 624 -7.76 -23.12 -21.70
N GLY A 625 -9.03 -23.22 -22.10
CA GLY A 625 -9.99 -24.17 -21.53
C GLY A 625 -10.68 -23.72 -20.24
N VAL A 626 -10.30 -22.56 -19.69
CA VAL A 626 -10.98 -21.95 -18.52
C VAL A 626 -11.69 -20.68 -18.98
N SER A 627 -12.91 -20.42 -18.49
CA SER A 627 -13.71 -19.24 -18.87
C SER A 627 -14.71 -18.89 -17.76
N PRO A 628 -15.14 -17.62 -17.62
CA PRO A 628 -16.07 -17.23 -16.56
C PRO A 628 -17.41 -17.96 -16.66
N GLY A 629 -17.90 -18.48 -15.54
CA GLY A 629 -19.16 -19.22 -15.45
C GLY A 629 -19.52 -19.54 -14.00
N ARG A 630 -20.80 -19.80 -13.73
CA ARG A 630 -21.35 -19.92 -12.35
C ARG A 630 -20.67 -21.01 -11.50
N ASP A 631 -20.26 -22.08 -12.14
CA ASP A 631 -19.69 -23.28 -11.50
C ASP A 631 -18.16 -23.27 -11.42
N VAL A 632 -17.50 -22.25 -12.00
CA VAL A 632 -16.03 -22.15 -12.10
C VAL A 632 -15.45 -21.52 -10.83
N GLY A 633 -15.32 -22.33 -9.77
CA GLY A 633 -14.63 -21.93 -8.54
C GLY A 633 -13.09 -21.87 -8.67
N ASN A 634 -12.42 -21.43 -7.60
CA ASN A 634 -10.97 -21.39 -7.44
C ASN A 634 -10.20 -20.49 -8.44
N VAL A 635 -10.86 -19.43 -8.90
CA VAL A 635 -10.29 -18.40 -9.80
C VAL A 635 -10.55 -16.99 -9.27
N ILE A 636 -9.71 -16.05 -9.72
CA ILE A 636 -9.92 -14.62 -9.52
C ILE A 636 -10.51 -14.01 -10.79
N LEU A 637 -11.70 -13.44 -10.71
CA LEU A 637 -12.34 -12.71 -11.81
C LEU A 637 -11.99 -11.23 -11.72
N VAL A 638 -11.56 -10.63 -12.83
CA VAL A 638 -11.20 -9.21 -12.93
C VAL A 638 -11.96 -8.56 -14.08
N GLY A 639 -12.77 -7.56 -13.75
CA GLY A 639 -13.58 -6.81 -14.72
C GLY A 639 -15.08 -7.16 -14.70
N GLN A 640 -15.86 -6.21 -15.20
CA GLN A 640 -17.32 -6.25 -15.15
C GLN A 640 -17.93 -7.45 -15.88
N GLN A 641 -17.46 -7.77 -17.09
CA GLN A 641 -18.05 -8.81 -17.93
C GLN A 641 -17.81 -10.19 -17.32
N SER A 642 -16.58 -10.51 -16.93
CA SER A 642 -16.21 -11.78 -16.29
C SER A 642 -16.96 -12.01 -14.98
N CYS A 643 -17.03 -11.00 -14.10
CA CYS A 643 -17.71 -11.13 -12.81
C CYS A 643 -19.24 -11.32 -12.96
N ARG A 644 -19.87 -10.63 -13.92
CA ARG A 644 -21.31 -10.78 -14.23
C ARG A 644 -21.61 -12.11 -14.93
N GLN A 645 -20.75 -12.56 -15.83
CA GLN A 645 -20.92 -13.84 -16.54
C GLN A 645 -20.84 -15.05 -15.58
N ALA A 646 -19.98 -14.98 -14.56
CA ALA A 646 -19.99 -15.94 -13.45
C ALA A 646 -21.16 -15.75 -12.46
N GLY A 647 -21.87 -14.61 -12.51
CA GLY A 647 -22.94 -14.27 -11.57
C GLY A 647 -22.45 -14.03 -10.14
N TRP A 648 -21.20 -13.57 -9.98
CA TRP A 648 -20.60 -13.29 -8.66
C TRP A 648 -20.69 -11.81 -8.25
N VAL A 649 -21.07 -10.93 -9.18
CA VAL A 649 -21.40 -9.51 -8.97
C VAL A 649 -22.64 -9.17 -9.78
N ALA A 650 -23.59 -8.44 -9.18
CA ALA A 650 -24.87 -8.04 -9.78
C ALA A 650 -24.85 -6.61 -10.36
N ASP A 651 -25.83 -6.32 -11.23
CA ASP A 651 -25.97 -5.00 -11.87
C ASP A 651 -26.35 -3.92 -10.87
N GLU A 652 -27.12 -4.28 -9.84
CA GLU A 652 -27.51 -3.43 -8.72
C GLU A 652 -26.31 -2.98 -7.89
N GLU A 653 -25.33 -3.86 -7.68
CA GLU A 653 -24.12 -3.59 -6.89
C GLU A 653 -23.18 -2.64 -7.65
N LEU A 654 -22.98 -2.89 -8.94
CA LEU A 654 -22.23 -2.00 -9.84
C LEU A 654 -22.91 -0.62 -9.96
N LYS A 655 -24.24 -0.59 -10.08
CA LYS A 655 -25.04 0.65 -10.09
C LYS A 655 -24.99 1.39 -8.75
N TYR A 656 -24.84 0.68 -7.63
CA TYR A 656 -24.70 1.26 -6.30
C TYR A 656 -23.33 1.91 -6.09
N VAL A 657 -22.23 1.24 -6.47
CA VAL A 657 -20.86 1.79 -6.28
C VAL A 657 -20.55 2.93 -7.25
N GLY A 658 -21.13 2.88 -8.46
CA GLY A 658 -21.06 3.97 -9.44
C GLY A 658 -19.68 4.18 -10.08
N ALA A 659 -19.57 5.21 -10.92
CA ALA A 659 -18.37 5.47 -11.72
C ALA A 659 -17.13 5.73 -10.82
N GLY A 660 -16.06 4.98 -11.08
CA GLY A 660 -14.84 4.94 -10.29
C GLY A 660 -14.93 4.20 -8.94
N GLY A 661 -16.08 3.59 -8.59
CA GLY A 661 -16.24 2.69 -7.46
C GLY A 661 -16.07 1.22 -7.83
N PHE A 662 -15.99 0.34 -6.82
CA PHE A 662 -15.76 -1.10 -7.06
C PHE A 662 -16.56 -2.02 -6.13
N VAL A 663 -16.78 -3.23 -6.63
CA VAL A 663 -17.23 -4.40 -5.88
C VAL A 663 -16.05 -5.36 -5.77
N ALA A 664 -15.76 -5.81 -4.56
CA ALA A 664 -14.76 -6.82 -4.23
C ALA A 664 -15.40 -7.92 -3.39
N HIS A 665 -15.59 -9.09 -3.98
CA HIS A 665 -16.17 -10.28 -3.32
C HIS A 665 -15.15 -11.42 -3.30
N ALA A 666 -14.52 -11.65 -2.16
CA ALA A 666 -13.62 -12.77 -1.91
C ALA A 666 -14.19 -13.65 -0.78
N TRP A 667 -14.67 -14.85 -1.12
CA TRP A 667 -15.33 -15.78 -0.19
C TRP A 667 -15.35 -17.20 -0.75
N GLN A 668 -15.17 -18.24 0.09
CA GLN A 668 -15.31 -19.67 -0.30
C GLN A 668 -14.63 -20.07 -1.63
N GLY A 669 -13.41 -19.62 -1.85
CA GLY A 669 -12.64 -19.95 -3.05
C GLY A 669 -13.11 -19.23 -4.32
N ARG A 670 -13.80 -18.11 -4.18
CA ARG A 670 -14.28 -17.25 -5.27
C ARG A 670 -13.82 -15.83 -5.00
N ILE A 671 -13.11 -15.21 -5.95
CA ILE A 671 -12.69 -13.81 -5.86
C ILE A 671 -13.20 -13.09 -7.11
N ALA A 672 -13.95 -12.00 -6.94
CA ALA A 672 -14.43 -11.14 -8.02
C ALA A 672 -14.10 -9.67 -7.72
N LEU A 673 -13.46 -8.99 -8.67
CA LEU A 673 -12.98 -7.61 -8.56
C LEU A 673 -13.46 -6.83 -9.81
N ALA A 674 -14.47 -5.97 -9.65
CA ALA A 674 -15.07 -5.25 -10.77
C ALA A 674 -15.53 -3.83 -10.39
N GLY A 675 -15.32 -2.87 -11.29
CA GLY A 675 -16.00 -1.58 -11.26
C GLY A 675 -16.98 -1.42 -12.42
N PRO A 676 -17.83 -0.37 -12.43
CA PRO A 676 -18.63 0.02 -13.59
C PRO A 676 -17.82 0.63 -14.74
N ASP A 677 -16.53 0.89 -14.48
CA ASP A 677 -15.52 1.35 -15.43
C ASP A 677 -14.12 0.86 -14.97
N ALA A 678 -13.13 0.97 -15.86
CA ALA A 678 -11.77 0.50 -15.60
C ALA A 678 -11.03 1.24 -14.47
N ALA A 679 -11.44 2.48 -14.12
CA ALA A 679 -10.89 3.16 -12.95
C ALA A 679 -11.46 2.58 -11.65
N GLY A 680 -12.71 2.12 -11.68
CA GLY A 680 -13.32 1.28 -10.65
C GLY A 680 -12.64 -0.08 -10.53
N THR A 681 -12.52 -0.86 -11.63
CA THR A 681 -11.86 -2.18 -11.60
C THR A 681 -10.42 -2.10 -11.08
N ALA A 682 -9.65 -1.11 -11.55
CA ALA A 682 -8.29 -0.86 -11.05
C ALA A 682 -8.27 -0.49 -9.56
N ALA A 683 -9.25 0.30 -9.07
CA ALA A 683 -9.36 0.62 -7.65
C ALA A 683 -9.74 -0.61 -6.79
N GLY A 684 -10.59 -1.50 -7.29
CA GLY A 684 -10.92 -2.77 -6.62
C GLY A 684 -9.72 -3.71 -6.54
N VAL A 685 -8.93 -3.82 -7.61
CA VAL A 685 -7.63 -4.53 -7.60
C VAL A 685 -6.66 -3.89 -6.61
N ALA A 686 -6.54 -2.56 -6.59
CA ALA A 686 -5.68 -1.87 -5.62
C ALA A 686 -6.12 -2.10 -4.17
N ARG A 687 -7.43 -1.98 -3.86
CA ARG A 687 -7.97 -2.23 -2.51
C ARG A 687 -7.75 -3.68 -2.09
N TYR A 688 -7.96 -4.64 -2.98
CA TYR A 688 -7.73 -6.06 -2.70
C TYR A 688 -6.25 -6.31 -2.39
N LEU A 689 -5.33 -5.80 -3.22
CA LEU A 689 -3.89 -5.86 -2.94
C LEU A 689 -3.51 -5.15 -1.63
N GLU A 690 -4.18 -4.06 -1.26
CA GLU A 690 -3.98 -3.39 0.04
C GLU A 690 -4.48 -4.20 1.25
N ASP A 691 -5.50 -5.04 1.10
CA ASP A 691 -5.88 -5.98 2.16
C ASP A 691 -4.78 -7.04 2.36
N HIS A 692 -4.07 -7.39 1.28
CA HIS A 692 -3.00 -8.38 1.23
C HIS A 692 -1.59 -7.76 1.33
N GLY A 693 -1.44 -6.74 2.19
CA GLY A 693 -0.13 -6.20 2.58
C GLY A 693 0.61 -5.36 1.52
N VAL A 694 0.00 -5.06 0.37
CA VAL A 694 0.58 -4.12 -0.62
C VAL A 694 0.24 -2.67 -0.24
N ARG A 695 1.10 -1.70 -0.56
CA ARG A 695 0.86 -0.27 -0.33
C ARG A 695 1.48 0.59 -1.43
N PHE A 696 0.67 1.44 -2.06
CA PHE A 696 1.05 2.26 -3.22
C PHE A 696 1.32 3.72 -2.83
N PHE A 697 2.50 4.01 -2.28
CA PHE A 697 2.79 5.32 -1.68
C PHE A 697 3.18 6.41 -2.70
N ALA A 698 4.05 6.07 -3.66
CA ALA A 698 4.55 6.99 -4.69
C ALA A 698 5.13 6.18 -5.87
N PRO A 699 5.28 6.75 -7.08
CA PRO A 699 5.98 6.10 -8.19
C PRO A 699 7.37 5.59 -7.79
N GLY A 700 7.58 4.27 -7.85
CA GLY A 700 8.82 3.60 -7.41
C GLY A 700 8.86 3.23 -5.93
N LEU A 701 7.92 3.71 -5.11
CA LEU A 701 7.62 3.15 -3.78
C LEU A 701 6.25 2.46 -3.79
N VAL A 702 6.28 1.18 -4.12
CA VAL A 702 5.29 0.22 -3.63
C VAL A 702 5.97 -0.61 -2.55
N ARG A 703 5.36 -0.69 -1.36
CA ARG A 703 5.74 -1.73 -0.40
C ARG A 703 4.86 -2.94 -0.65
N VAL A 704 5.48 -4.11 -0.67
CA VAL A 704 4.82 -5.40 -0.80
C VAL A 704 5.27 -6.18 0.43
N ALA A 705 4.35 -6.51 1.33
CA ALA A 705 4.66 -7.42 2.43
C ALA A 705 5.09 -8.78 1.87
N ASP A 706 5.99 -9.47 2.58
CA ASP A 706 6.25 -10.87 2.25
C ASP A 706 5.12 -11.71 2.83
N MET A 707 4.28 -12.22 1.93
CA MET A 707 3.07 -12.98 2.24
C MET A 707 3.20 -14.45 1.77
N LYS A 708 4.41 -14.93 1.43
CA LYS A 708 4.64 -16.31 0.91
C LYS A 708 4.12 -17.40 1.84
N ASP A 709 4.20 -17.14 3.14
CA ASP A 709 3.77 -18.04 4.21
C ASP A 709 2.38 -17.66 4.78
N ASP A 710 1.73 -16.66 4.18
CA ASP A 710 0.36 -16.22 4.49
C ASP A 710 -0.56 -16.46 3.27
N PHE A 711 -1.80 -16.02 3.38
CA PHE A 711 -2.90 -16.44 2.54
C PHE A 711 -3.63 -15.25 1.94
N LEU A 712 -4.30 -15.48 0.81
CA LEU A 712 -5.43 -14.63 0.45
C LEU A 712 -6.48 -14.69 1.58
N HIS A 713 -7.29 -13.65 1.75
CA HIS A 713 -8.26 -13.49 2.83
C HIS A 713 -9.65 -13.18 2.27
N GLU A 714 -10.68 -13.51 3.02
CA GLU A 714 -12.07 -13.19 2.65
C GLU A 714 -12.34 -11.68 2.85
N LEU A 715 -12.81 -11.03 1.79
CA LEU A 715 -13.08 -9.59 1.71
C LEU A 715 -14.40 -9.38 0.96
N TYR A 716 -15.42 -8.84 1.62
CA TYR A 716 -16.70 -8.49 1.01
C TYR A 716 -16.94 -6.99 1.15
N VAL A 717 -16.76 -6.24 0.06
CA VAL A 717 -16.76 -4.77 0.04
C VAL A 717 -17.45 -4.24 -1.22
N LEU A 718 -18.39 -3.31 -1.03
CA LEU A 718 -18.97 -2.46 -2.08
C LEU A 718 -18.60 -1.01 -1.75
N ASP A 719 -17.68 -0.41 -2.51
CA ASP A 719 -17.03 0.86 -2.15
C ASP A 719 -17.30 1.98 -3.18
N PRO A 720 -18.32 2.84 -2.94
CA PRO A 720 -18.54 4.06 -3.70
C PRO A 720 -17.59 5.19 -3.22
N PRO A 721 -16.75 5.77 -4.08
CA PRO A 721 -15.82 6.83 -3.70
C PRO A 721 -16.57 8.11 -3.29
N TRP A 722 -16.07 8.82 -2.28
CA TRP A 722 -16.71 10.06 -1.87
C TRP A 722 -16.66 11.13 -2.96
N PHE A 723 -15.51 11.37 -3.59
CA PHE A 723 -15.39 12.41 -4.63
C PHE A 723 -15.33 11.82 -6.04
N SER A 724 -16.18 12.35 -6.95
CA SER A 724 -16.33 11.91 -8.35
C SER A 724 -16.88 13.06 -9.22
N PRO A 725 -16.56 13.19 -10.53
CA PRO A 725 -15.54 12.42 -11.24
C PRO A 725 -14.15 12.78 -10.71
N ARG A 726 -13.27 11.79 -10.66
CA ARG A 726 -11.85 11.99 -10.36
C ARG A 726 -11.12 12.38 -11.66
N PRO A 727 -9.97 13.07 -11.60
CA PRO A 727 -9.06 13.09 -12.75
C PRO A 727 -8.66 11.64 -13.09
N ASP A 728 -8.31 11.39 -14.36
CA ASP A 728 -7.64 10.15 -14.75
C ASP A 728 -6.43 9.96 -13.83
N TRP A 729 -6.49 8.95 -12.96
CA TRP A 729 -5.34 8.59 -12.16
C TRP A 729 -4.23 8.13 -13.11
N ASP A 730 -3.02 8.66 -12.94
CA ASP A 730 -1.87 7.97 -13.50
C ASP A 730 -1.75 6.65 -12.73
N LEU A 731 -2.21 5.56 -13.35
CA LEU A 731 -2.24 4.22 -12.78
C LEU A 731 -0.83 3.61 -12.89
N TRP A 732 0.16 4.35 -12.40
CA TRP A 732 1.59 4.08 -12.49
C TRP A 732 1.98 2.74 -11.88
N TRP A 733 1.27 2.33 -10.81
CA TRP A 733 1.43 1.03 -10.15
C TRP A 733 1.04 -0.14 -11.06
N MET A 734 0.14 0.06 -12.03
CA MET A 734 -0.16 -0.96 -13.04
C MET A 734 0.90 -1.05 -14.15
N SER A 735 1.79 -0.06 -14.31
CA SER A 735 2.90 -0.19 -15.27
C SER A 735 3.94 -1.19 -14.76
N GLU A 736 4.64 -1.86 -15.68
CA GLU A 736 5.77 -2.75 -15.32
C GLU A 736 7.07 -1.98 -15.04
N THR A 737 7.08 -0.66 -15.28
CA THR A 737 8.33 0.09 -15.50
C THR A 737 8.30 1.47 -14.83
N VAL A 738 8.76 1.51 -13.59
CA VAL A 738 9.71 2.57 -13.21
C VAL A 738 11.08 2.10 -13.68
N THR A 739 11.75 2.92 -14.50
CA THR A 739 13.08 2.69 -15.14
C THR A 739 13.23 1.61 -16.22
N ALA A 740 12.27 1.48 -17.15
CA ALA A 740 12.61 1.07 -18.53
C ALA A 740 11.72 1.73 -19.59
N ALA A 741 12.31 2.59 -20.43
CA ALA A 741 11.67 3.02 -21.68
C ALA A 741 11.66 1.83 -22.66
N ALA A 742 10.50 1.54 -23.27
CA ALA A 742 10.36 0.47 -24.23
C ALA A 742 11.31 0.69 -25.43
N ARG A 743 12.23 -0.25 -25.66
CA ARG A 743 13.22 -0.13 -26.75
C ARG A 743 12.52 -0.26 -28.11
N LEU A 744 12.72 0.73 -28.97
CA LEU A 744 12.28 0.67 -30.36
C LEU A 744 13.02 -0.41 -31.13
N SER A 745 12.30 -1.16 -31.95
CA SER A 745 12.84 -2.03 -33.00
C SER A 745 13.32 -1.18 -34.18
N PRO A 746 14.40 -1.57 -34.89
CA PRO A 746 14.77 -0.94 -36.16
C PRO A 746 13.65 -0.92 -37.22
N SER A 747 12.66 -1.81 -37.08
CA SER A 747 11.47 -1.86 -37.95
C SER A 747 10.38 -0.83 -37.62
N ASP A 748 10.40 -0.21 -36.43
CA ASP A 748 9.33 0.68 -35.95
C ASP A 748 9.22 1.97 -36.75
N ALA A 749 10.34 2.62 -37.07
CA ALA A 749 10.33 3.88 -37.82
C ALA A 749 9.81 3.69 -39.27
N PRO A 750 10.26 2.66 -40.03
CA PRO A 750 9.62 2.29 -41.30
C PRO A 750 8.13 1.95 -41.18
N HIS A 751 7.70 1.29 -40.09
CA HIS A 751 6.29 0.95 -39.88
C HIS A 751 5.44 2.20 -39.61
N ALA A 752 5.87 3.05 -38.68
CA ALA A 752 5.19 4.29 -38.33
C ALA A 752 5.11 5.28 -39.52
N LEU A 753 6.08 5.27 -40.45
CA LEU A 753 5.99 6.04 -41.70
C LEU A 753 4.91 5.52 -42.65
N ARG A 754 4.76 4.19 -42.82
CA ARG A 754 3.69 3.61 -43.66
C ARG A 754 2.31 3.90 -43.07
N LEU A 755 2.16 3.68 -41.77
CA LEU A 755 0.94 3.99 -41.03
C LEU A 755 0.59 5.49 -41.13
N ALA A 756 1.58 6.37 -40.97
CA ALA A 756 1.37 7.80 -41.12
C ALA A 756 0.78 8.18 -42.48
N GLU A 757 1.32 7.64 -43.57
CA GLU A 757 0.85 7.98 -44.90
C GLU A 757 -0.52 7.36 -45.21
N ALA A 758 -0.84 6.19 -44.63
CA ALA A 758 -2.20 5.63 -44.69
C ALA A 758 -3.23 6.52 -43.97
N ILE A 759 -2.93 7.00 -42.76
CA ILE A 759 -3.78 7.94 -42.01
C ILE A 759 -3.93 9.26 -42.78
N LYS A 760 -2.85 9.77 -43.39
CA LYS A 760 -2.87 10.97 -44.24
C LYS A 760 -3.76 10.81 -45.46
N ASN A 761 -3.71 9.67 -46.13
CA ASN A 761 -4.56 9.41 -47.30
C ASN A 761 -6.05 9.32 -46.94
N LEU A 762 -6.40 8.75 -45.78
CA LEU A 762 -7.77 8.79 -45.27
C LEU A 762 -8.24 10.23 -44.97
N ALA A 763 -7.42 11.03 -44.30
CA ALA A 763 -7.75 12.43 -44.01
C ALA A 763 -7.88 13.28 -45.30
N ARG A 764 -7.01 13.08 -46.29
CA ARG A 764 -7.12 13.69 -47.63
C ARG A 764 -8.40 13.26 -48.36
N ALA A 765 -8.86 12.02 -48.16
CA ALA A 765 -10.13 11.50 -48.67
C ALA A 765 -11.36 11.90 -47.81
N GLY A 766 -11.20 12.78 -46.82
CA GLY A 766 -12.28 13.27 -45.97
C GLY A 766 -12.79 12.28 -44.91
N GLN A 767 -12.15 11.12 -44.77
CA GLN A 767 -12.52 10.11 -43.77
C GLN A 767 -12.15 10.60 -42.36
N ARG A 768 -13.07 10.42 -41.40
CA ARG A 768 -12.95 10.92 -40.02
C ARG A 768 -12.65 9.85 -38.98
N GLU A 769 -12.64 8.58 -39.40
CA GLU A 769 -12.42 7.42 -38.54
C GLU A 769 -11.30 6.55 -39.15
N LEU A 770 -10.61 5.79 -38.30
CA LEU A 770 -9.60 4.83 -38.74
C LEU A 770 -10.22 3.44 -38.90
N PRO A 771 -10.11 2.80 -40.09
CA PRO A 771 -10.45 1.40 -40.26
C PRO A 771 -9.70 0.50 -39.27
N ALA A 772 -10.34 -0.57 -38.82
CA ALA A 772 -9.78 -1.51 -37.83
C ALA A 772 -8.34 -1.99 -38.15
N PRO A 773 -7.93 -2.27 -39.41
CA PRO A 773 -6.55 -2.62 -39.71
C PRO A 773 -5.52 -1.53 -39.36
N LEU A 774 -5.85 -0.24 -39.55
CA LEU A 774 -4.95 0.86 -39.17
C LEU A 774 -4.98 1.16 -37.67
N LEU A 775 -6.08 0.84 -36.98
CA LEU A 775 -6.10 0.83 -35.51
C LEU A 775 -5.21 -0.29 -34.94
N GLN A 776 -5.13 -1.44 -35.62
CA GLN A 776 -4.22 -2.53 -35.28
C GLN A 776 -2.76 -2.16 -35.56
N ASP A 777 -2.42 -1.64 -36.75
CA ASP A 777 -1.06 -1.12 -37.05
C ASP A 777 -0.65 -0.01 -36.07
N ALA A 778 -1.56 0.87 -35.67
CA ALA A 778 -1.32 1.90 -34.65
C ALA A 778 -1.04 1.34 -33.24
N GLN A 779 -1.38 0.07 -32.97
CA GLN A 779 -1.09 -0.57 -31.69
C GLN A 779 0.24 -1.33 -31.68
N VAL A 780 0.80 -1.69 -32.84
CA VAL A 780 2.02 -2.52 -33.00
C VAL A 780 3.20 -2.04 -32.17
N SER A 781 3.42 -0.72 -32.05
CA SER A 781 4.51 -0.19 -31.23
C SER A 781 4.25 1.21 -30.66
N PRO A 782 4.97 1.63 -29.60
CA PRO A 782 4.79 2.94 -28.97
C PRO A 782 4.96 4.11 -29.94
N LEU A 783 5.89 3.99 -30.90
CA LEU A 783 6.13 4.97 -31.95
C LEU A 783 4.94 5.07 -32.90
N SER A 784 4.46 3.93 -33.41
CA SER A 784 3.29 3.84 -34.30
C SER A 784 2.05 4.45 -33.63
N ARG A 785 1.86 4.18 -32.34
CA ARG A 785 0.78 4.73 -31.52
C ARG A 785 0.87 6.23 -31.33
N HIS A 786 2.07 6.76 -31.07
CA HIS A 786 2.31 8.19 -30.96
C HIS A 786 2.01 8.91 -32.28
N VAL A 787 2.55 8.40 -33.39
CA VAL A 787 2.37 8.99 -34.73
C VAL A 787 0.90 9.00 -35.13
N ALA A 788 0.18 7.89 -34.94
CA ALA A 788 -1.27 7.84 -35.17
C ALA A 788 -2.05 8.83 -34.28
N THR A 789 -1.74 8.88 -32.98
CA THR A 789 -2.41 9.80 -32.03
C THR A 789 -2.18 11.27 -32.37
N ARG A 790 -1.02 11.61 -32.94
CA ARG A 790 -0.70 12.98 -33.39
C ARG A 790 -1.41 13.30 -34.70
N LEU A 791 -1.43 12.38 -35.68
CA LEU A 791 -2.10 12.58 -36.96
C LEU A 791 -3.64 12.57 -36.86
N LEU A 792 -4.21 11.93 -35.83
CA LEU A 792 -5.64 12.07 -35.48
C LEU A 792 -6.01 13.47 -34.97
N ARG A 793 -5.03 14.30 -34.57
CA ARG A 793 -5.24 15.68 -34.10
C ARG A 793 -4.83 16.72 -35.14
N ASP A 794 -3.77 16.46 -35.88
CA ASP A 794 -3.33 17.22 -37.04
C ASP A 794 -2.83 16.24 -38.11
N PRO A 795 -3.67 15.88 -39.10
CA PRO A 795 -3.29 14.92 -40.13
C PRO A 795 -2.26 15.47 -41.13
N PHE A 796 -1.90 16.76 -41.09
CA PHE A 796 -0.95 17.35 -42.04
C PHE A 796 0.46 17.52 -41.48
N ALA A 797 0.65 17.45 -40.15
CA ALA A 797 1.94 17.55 -39.48
C ALA A 797 3.03 16.57 -40.00
N ASP A 798 4.31 16.98 -39.93
CA ASP A 798 5.45 16.19 -40.39
C ASP A 798 5.66 14.92 -39.53
N SER A 799 5.31 13.78 -40.10
CA SER A 799 5.44 12.45 -39.50
C SER A 799 6.90 12.00 -39.35
N ALA A 800 7.78 12.42 -40.26
CA ALA A 800 9.21 12.15 -40.13
C ALA A 800 9.82 12.99 -39.01
N ARG A 801 9.32 14.21 -38.76
CA ARG A 801 9.65 14.98 -37.55
C ARG A 801 9.14 14.29 -36.28
N MET A 802 7.88 13.85 -36.24
CA MET A 802 7.37 13.08 -35.08
C MET A 802 8.26 11.88 -34.75
N ILE A 803 8.73 11.16 -35.78
CA ILE A 803 9.59 9.98 -35.63
C ILE A 803 11.02 10.35 -35.22
N ARG A 804 11.54 11.53 -35.60
CA ARG A 804 12.82 12.06 -35.11
C ARG A 804 12.75 12.58 -33.68
N GLU A 805 11.61 13.15 -33.27
CA GLU A 805 11.36 13.73 -31.94
C GLU A 805 10.83 12.72 -30.91
N PHE A 806 10.46 11.51 -31.33
CA PHE A 806 10.05 10.45 -30.40
C PHE A 806 11.26 9.92 -29.61
N PRO A 807 11.16 9.70 -28.28
CA PRO A 807 12.30 9.30 -27.45
C PRO A 807 12.98 8.01 -27.92
N LYS A 808 14.30 8.06 -28.05
CA LYS A 808 15.14 6.91 -28.41
C LYS A 808 15.77 6.29 -27.16
N PRO A 809 16.21 5.01 -27.20
CA PRO A 809 16.96 4.40 -26.11
C PRO A 809 18.25 5.19 -25.81
N GLY A 810 18.26 5.94 -24.70
CA GLY A 810 19.37 6.82 -24.28
C GLY A 810 19.01 8.30 -24.23
N ASP A 811 17.94 8.74 -24.91
CA ASP A 811 17.45 10.13 -24.86
C ASP A 811 16.56 10.38 -23.63
N ARG A 812 17.23 10.45 -22.46
CA ARG A 812 16.74 10.91 -21.14
C ARG A 812 15.68 10.04 -20.45
#